data_AF-A0A951SXN5-F1
#
_entry.id   AF-A0A951SXN5-F1
#
_cell.length_a   1.000
_cell.length_b   1.000
_cell.length_c   1.000
_cell.angle_alpha   90.00
_cell.angle_beta   90.00
_cell.angle_gamma   90.00
#
_symmetry.space_group_name_H-M   'P 1'
#
loop_
_entity.id
_entity.type
_entity.pdbx_description
1 polymer ?
#
loop_
_entity_poly.entity_id
_entity_poly.type
_entity_poly.pdbx_seq_one_letter_code
_entity_poly.pdbx_strand_id
1 'polypeptide(L)'
;FDVKPNQCLPLSQEINDTRKIEAKFDYTNTAPFIDGLVLETASGLSYSTVVRMGIHQAWMNMVSDEAFRCGFEWFKPDLIIFEFGVNESASIETRFVGYTGEKYEAQLRQYYTRLRSILPDTPILMIGPMDRVKLKDGSFLPVPAQDEVRAIQRRLALDFNIAFFDTYEYLGGRGHIIQMVNQGLALNDYMHLSQAGGDVIANGVSNELLQAFAVSTGAEVSTVTTSSVPDVFDGEDPGAITFNSKAYAVFLFIVLVVASILVRWPKARLVFLVLASFYFYASWKFWPVLLIVVSTALDYFCGLAIGNTRQSSTANDGTVRDRGTRFLVLSLAGNLGLLFIFKYLNFTGSLINQVVEAFGGGAPVPMFDLLLPVGISFYTFQTLSYTIDIWRGTLAVERNILRFALYVTFFPQLVAGPIVRAAEFLPDIGRKLRHFVVTHQAFSGGLFLIFTGLIKKVIADWLGVTIVDRVYASPSMFTSAEVLTAVYAYGVQIYGDFSGYTDIALGSAAMLGFHLTDNFKRPYQSASVTEYWRRWHISLGTWIRDYIYIGLGGNRTGVARNLLITMFAAGIWHGAGINYAVWGFLHGIALVVERWIGWGKNPPKTLWSKIFRIFITFHLIQFGYVIFRLSDTTIMLAIVDRIFSDSWVIQNLEWRGVFLVVGFYIYHFTPIEWRDKASQYFQNLAWPIQSLIAATVTVIAFQLTLPNVQPFIYFQF
;
A
#
# COMPACT_ATOMS: atom_id res chain seq x y z
N PHE A 1 -35.85 26.36 18.87
CA PHE A 1 -35.53 27.55 18.06
C PHE A 1 -36.68 27.80 17.10
N ASP A 2 -37.31 28.97 17.17
CA ASP A 2 -38.36 29.41 16.24
C ASP A 2 -37.69 30.09 15.04
N VAL A 3 -37.78 29.46 13.86
CA VAL A 3 -37.05 29.92 12.65
C VAL A 3 -38.04 30.50 11.64
N LYS A 4 -37.91 31.80 11.34
CA LYS A 4 -38.70 32.46 10.29
C LYS A 4 -37.95 32.46 8.94
N PRO A 5 -38.67 32.45 7.80
CA PRO A 5 -38.04 32.53 6.48
C PRO A 5 -37.15 33.78 6.34
N ASN A 6 -35.98 33.62 5.71
CA ASN A 6 -35.03 34.69 5.38
C ASN A 6 -34.47 35.48 6.57
N GLN A 7 -34.51 34.94 7.80
CA GLN A 7 -33.80 35.54 8.93
C GLN A 7 -32.40 34.95 9.09
N CYS A 8 -31.40 35.83 9.20
CA CYS A 8 -30.11 35.50 9.79
C CYS A 8 -30.30 35.44 11.32
N LEU A 9 -30.50 34.23 11.87
CA LEU A 9 -30.68 34.04 13.31
C LEU A 9 -29.38 33.52 13.92
N PRO A 10 -28.63 34.36 14.67
CA PRO A 10 -27.55 33.89 15.51
C PRO A 10 -28.17 33.13 16.70
N LEU A 11 -28.34 31.82 16.57
CA LEU A 11 -28.85 30.98 17.63
C LEU A 11 -27.71 30.61 18.57
N SER A 12 -27.32 31.54 19.45
CA SER A 12 -26.41 31.25 20.56
C SER A 12 -27.22 30.92 21.81
N GLN A 13 -26.86 29.84 22.49
CA GLN A 13 -27.46 29.43 23.75
C GLN A 13 -26.35 28.93 24.66
N GLU A 14 -26.29 29.47 25.88
CA GLU A 14 -25.41 28.92 26.91
C GLU A 14 -25.89 27.52 27.32
N ILE A 15 -24.95 26.58 27.36
CA ILE A 15 -25.23 25.18 27.64
C ILE A 15 -24.58 24.82 28.98
N ASN A 16 -25.40 24.47 29.97
CA ASN A 16 -24.94 24.13 31.32
C ASN A 16 -24.69 22.62 31.52
N ASP A 17 -25.19 21.75 30.64
CA ASP A 17 -24.98 20.29 30.66
C ASP A 17 -24.21 19.83 29.42
N THR A 18 -22.99 19.34 29.62
CA THR A 18 -22.03 19.02 28.56
C THR A 18 -22.17 17.62 27.98
N ARG A 19 -23.09 16.78 28.50
CA ARG A 19 -23.18 15.37 28.07
C ARG A 19 -24.05 15.14 26.84
N LYS A 20 -25.09 15.95 26.62
CA LYS A 20 -26.00 15.83 25.48
C LYS A 20 -26.67 17.16 25.14
N ILE A 21 -26.51 17.60 23.90
CA ILE A 21 -27.17 18.80 23.36
C ILE A 21 -28.26 18.34 22.40
N GLU A 22 -29.51 18.77 22.63
CA GLU A 22 -30.65 18.49 21.76
C GLU A 22 -31.26 19.80 21.26
N ALA A 23 -31.09 20.09 19.98
CA ALA A 23 -31.67 21.28 19.34
C ALA A 23 -32.98 20.93 18.65
N LYS A 24 -34.08 21.57 19.08
CA LYS A 24 -35.40 21.44 18.44
C LYS A 24 -35.70 22.68 17.63
N PHE A 25 -36.12 22.51 16.38
CA PHE A 25 -36.46 23.59 15.48
C PHE A 25 -37.95 23.55 15.16
N ASP A 26 -38.65 24.61 15.51
CA ASP A 26 -40.05 24.80 15.16
C ASP A 26 -40.11 25.66 13.88
N TYR A 27 -40.72 25.13 12.83
CA TYR A 27 -40.81 25.76 11.52
C TYR A 27 -42.19 25.56 10.91
N THR A 28 -42.66 26.55 10.13
CA THR A 28 -44.04 26.60 9.66
C THR A 28 -44.26 25.98 8.28
N ASN A 29 -43.23 25.82 7.44
CA ASN A 29 -43.36 25.27 6.07
C ASN A 29 -42.11 24.55 5.54
N THR A 30 -40.92 25.09 5.79
CA THR A 30 -39.63 24.54 5.30
C THR A 30 -38.70 24.33 6.48
N ALA A 31 -38.10 23.14 6.54
CA ALA A 31 -37.09 22.85 7.55
C ALA A 31 -35.88 23.78 7.38
N PRO A 32 -35.23 24.23 8.49
CA PRO A 32 -34.03 25.05 8.40
C PRO A 32 -32.87 24.25 7.80
N PHE A 33 -32.07 24.92 6.97
CA PHE A 33 -30.78 24.41 6.53
C PHE A 33 -29.73 24.78 7.58
N ILE A 34 -28.98 23.79 8.09
CA ILE A 34 -27.96 23.98 9.12
C ILE A 34 -26.60 23.84 8.44
N ASP A 35 -25.91 24.96 8.23
CA ASP A 35 -24.59 25.00 7.58
C ASP A 35 -23.44 24.61 8.53
N GLY A 36 -23.60 24.83 9.83
CA GLY A 36 -22.58 24.52 10.83
C GLY A 36 -23.08 24.66 12.26
N LEU A 37 -22.33 24.08 13.19
CA LEU A 37 -22.51 24.22 14.63
C LEU A 37 -21.14 24.51 15.25
N VAL A 38 -21.06 25.57 16.05
CA VAL A 38 -19.84 25.91 16.80
C VAL A 38 -20.16 25.72 18.28
N LEU A 39 -19.29 24.99 18.98
CA LEU A 39 -19.38 24.78 20.42
C LEU A 39 -18.15 25.42 21.06
N GLU A 40 -18.38 26.42 21.89
CA GLU A 40 -17.32 27.18 22.55
C GLU A 40 -17.41 27.05 24.06
N THR A 41 -16.25 27.08 24.72
CA THR A 41 -16.14 27.22 26.17
C THR A 41 -16.14 28.70 26.55
N ALA A 42 -16.40 29.01 27.83
CA ALA A 42 -16.45 30.40 28.31
C ALA A 42 -15.11 31.16 28.13
N SER A 43 -14.00 30.45 27.97
CA SER A 43 -12.69 31.00 27.64
C SER A 43 -11.87 29.97 26.86
N GLY A 44 -10.84 30.43 26.13
CA GLY A 44 -9.91 29.59 25.39
C GLY A 44 -9.79 29.98 23.92
N LEU A 45 -9.24 29.07 23.12
CA LEU A 45 -9.15 29.18 21.66
C LEU A 45 -10.16 28.22 21.03
N SER A 46 -11.06 28.73 20.18
CA SER A 46 -11.86 27.91 19.30
C SER A 46 -11.23 27.89 17.91
N TYR A 47 -11.15 26.71 17.31
CA TYR A 47 -10.68 26.53 15.94
C TYR A 47 -11.76 25.80 15.14
N SER A 48 -12.35 26.51 14.17
CA SER A 48 -13.39 25.96 13.30
C SER A 48 -12.85 25.81 11.89
N THR A 49 -13.14 24.68 11.26
CA THR A 49 -12.68 24.38 9.90
C THR A 49 -13.87 24.28 8.95
N VAL A 50 -13.75 24.95 7.80
CA VAL A 50 -14.68 24.81 6.68
C VAL A 50 -13.91 24.24 5.51
N VAL A 51 -13.97 22.92 5.33
CA VAL A 51 -13.17 22.21 4.32
C VAL A 51 -14.07 21.62 3.24
N ARG A 52 -13.68 21.83 1.98
CA ARG A 52 -14.28 21.20 0.81
C ARG A 52 -13.16 20.62 -0.04
N MET A 53 -13.14 19.30 -0.20
CA MET A 53 -12.14 18.62 -1.01
C MET A 53 -12.32 18.90 -2.51
N GLY A 54 -11.21 19.02 -3.23
CA GLY A 54 -11.18 19.11 -4.69
C GLY A 54 -11.82 20.36 -5.29
N ILE A 55 -12.10 21.39 -4.48
CA ILE A 55 -12.75 22.61 -4.93
C ILE A 55 -11.76 23.75 -5.16
N HIS A 56 -12.08 24.65 -6.08
CA HIS A 56 -11.39 25.93 -6.21
C HIS A 56 -11.94 26.92 -5.19
N GLN A 57 -11.11 27.88 -4.76
CA GLN A 57 -11.54 28.97 -3.88
C GLN A 57 -12.72 29.75 -4.45
N ALA A 58 -12.82 29.82 -5.79
CA ALA A 58 -13.91 30.50 -6.50
C ALA A 58 -15.31 30.01 -6.09
N TRP A 59 -15.44 28.82 -5.50
CA TRP A 59 -16.69 28.37 -4.88
C TRP A 59 -17.20 29.33 -3.81
N MET A 60 -16.32 29.96 -3.03
CA MET A 60 -16.72 30.95 -2.01
C MET A 60 -17.39 32.18 -2.62
N ASN A 61 -17.10 32.49 -3.90
CA ASN A 61 -17.78 33.56 -4.64
C ASN A 61 -19.19 33.16 -5.11
N MET A 62 -19.55 31.88 -5.05
CA MET A 62 -20.90 31.40 -5.41
C MET A 62 -21.91 31.52 -4.26
N VAL A 63 -21.43 31.71 -3.03
CA VAL A 63 -22.29 31.97 -1.86
C VAL A 63 -22.96 33.33 -2.06
N SER A 64 -24.29 33.44 -1.88
CA SER A 64 -25.03 34.72 -1.97
C SER A 64 -24.55 35.75 -0.96
N ASP A 65 -24.67 37.05 -1.25
CA ASP A 65 -24.23 38.14 -0.37
C ASP A 65 -24.90 38.10 1.00
N GLU A 66 -26.18 37.73 1.05
CA GLU A 66 -26.94 37.61 2.28
C GLU A 66 -26.37 36.50 3.18
N ALA A 67 -26.16 35.30 2.63
CA ALA A 67 -25.61 34.17 3.37
C ALA A 67 -24.15 34.40 3.77
N PHE A 68 -23.34 35.00 2.89
CA PHE A 68 -21.93 35.30 3.17
C PHE A 68 -21.80 36.31 4.31
N ARG A 69 -22.56 37.41 4.26
CA ARG A 69 -22.59 38.40 5.35
C ARG A 69 -23.10 37.78 6.64
N CYS A 70 -24.23 37.08 6.59
CA CYS A 70 -24.82 36.42 7.75
C CYS A 70 -23.83 35.49 8.46
N GLY A 71 -23.13 34.65 7.70
CA GLY A 71 -22.15 33.71 8.24
C GLY A 71 -21.02 34.41 9.01
N PHE A 72 -20.40 35.43 8.41
CA PHE A 72 -19.27 36.13 9.02
C PHE A 72 -19.67 37.10 10.15
N GLU A 73 -20.81 37.78 10.03
CA GLU A 73 -21.34 38.65 11.11
C GLU A 73 -21.74 37.85 12.34
N TRP A 74 -22.16 36.59 12.17
CA TRP A 74 -22.43 35.69 13.28
C TRP A 74 -21.17 35.06 13.85
N PHE A 75 -20.35 34.46 13.00
CA PHE A 75 -19.16 33.72 13.42
C PHE A 75 -18.11 34.62 14.08
N LYS A 76 -18.03 35.90 13.65
CA LYS A 76 -17.12 36.93 14.19
C LYS A 76 -15.70 36.41 14.47
N PRO A 77 -15.00 35.88 13.45
CA PRO A 77 -13.68 35.32 13.67
C PRO A 77 -12.66 36.40 14.09
N ASP A 78 -11.84 36.08 15.09
CA ASP A 78 -10.67 36.88 15.47
C ASP A 78 -9.50 36.70 14.49
N LEU A 79 -9.44 35.57 13.79
CA LEU A 79 -8.46 35.26 12.75
C LEU A 79 -9.11 34.39 11.68
N ILE A 80 -8.91 34.75 10.41
CA ILE A 80 -9.30 33.91 9.28
C ILE A 80 -8.06 33.25 8.69
N ILE A 81 -8.05 31.92 8.64
CA ILE A 81 -7.02 31.16 7.92
C ILE A 81 -7.57 30.74 6.56
N PHE A 82 -6.83 31.06 5.50
CA PHE A 82 -7.16 30.72 4.13
C PHE A 82 -6.09 29.80 3.54
N GLU A 83 -6.50 28.61 3.11
CA GLU A 83 -5.60 27.61 2.52
C GLU A 83 -6.22 27.04 1.24
N PHE A 84 -5.74 27.52 0.09
CA PHE A 84 -6.14 27.08 -1.26
C PHE A 84 -4.93 27.19 -2.20
N GLY A 85 -5.06 26.73 -3.44
CA GLY A 85 -4.06 26.96 -4.50
C GLY A 85 -3.65 25.70 -5.25
N VAL A 86 -3.73 24.53 -4.61
CA VAL A 86 -3.31 23.25 -5.22
C VAL A 86 -4.25 22.82 -6.37
N ASN A 87 -5.56 23.01 -6.21
CA ASN A 87 -6.52 22.65 -7.26
C ASN A 87 -6.47 23.66 -8.41
N GLU A 88 -6.28 24.94 -8.09
CA GLU A 88 -6.18 26.02 -9.05
C GLU A 88 -4.93 25.86 -9.90
N SER A 89 -3.79 25.51 -9.31
CA SER A 89 -2.58 25.21 -10.07
C SER A 89 -2.79 24.01 -11.01
N ALA A 90 -3.51 22.97 -10.58
CA ALA A 90 -3.84 21.83 -11.43
C ALA A 90 -4.68 22.25 -12.66
N SER A 91 -5.67 23.12 -12.46
CA SER A 91 -6.56 23.60 -13.50
C SER A 91 -5.89 24.58 -14.46
N ILE A 92 -5.01 25.47 -13.96
CA ILE A 92 -4.19 26.38 -14.78
C ILE A 92 -3.26 25.55 -15.68
N GLU A 93 -2.56 24.59 -15.07
CA GLU A 93 -1.62 23.71 -15.75
C GLU A 93 -2.28 22.89 -16.87
N THR A 94 -3.47 22.36 -16.62
CA THR A 94 -4.22 21.55 -17.60
C THR A 94 -5.06 22.40 -18.57
N ARG A 95 -5.10 23.72 -18.37
CA ARG A 95 -6.05 24.65 -19.01
C ARG A 95 -7.49 24.13 -18.97
N PHE A 96 -7.88 23.56 -17.83
CA PHE A 96 -9.21 22.99 -17.65
C PHE A 96 -10.27 24.06 -17.94
N VAL A 97 -11.05 23.88 -19.01
CA VAL A 97 -12.06 24.85 -19.48
C VAL A 97 -11.48 26.28 -19.62
N GLY A 98 -10.24 26.38 -20.07
CA GLY A 98 -9.56 27.67 -20.27
C GLY A 98 -9.27 28.44 -18.97
N TYR A 99 -9.18 27.76 -17.81
CA TYR A 99 -8.79 28.38 -16.55
C TYR A 99 -7.33 28.87 -16.59
N THR A 100 -7.06 30.06 -16.07
CA THR A 100 -5.76 30.76 -16.14
C THR A 100 -5.43 31.41 -14.80
N GLY A 101 -4.15 31.76 -14.58
CA GLY A 101 -3.74 32.52 -13.41
C GLY A 101 -4.44 33.88 -13.31
N GLU A 102 -4.68 34.56 -14.42
CA GLU A 102 -5.46 35.81 -14.44
C GLU A 102 -6.89 35.62 -13.92
N LYS A 103 -7.56 34.52 -14.31
CA LYS A 103 -8.89 34.20 -13.80
C LYS A 103 -8.86 33.88 -12.31
N TYR A 104 -7.84 33.14 -11.87
CA TYR A 104 -7.63 32.87 -10.45
C TYR A 104 -7.41 34.15 -9.64
N GLU A 105 -6.53 35.04 -10.10
CA GLU A 105 -6.25 36.33 -9.46
C GLU A 105 -7.52 37.18 -9.36
N ALA A 106 -8.29 37.30 -10.45
CA ALA A 106 -9.54 38.06 -10.47
C ALA A 106 -10.56 37.51 -9.46
N GLN A 107 -10.70 36.18 -9.39
CA GLN A 107 -11.62 35.53 -8.45
C GLN A 107 -11.15 35.68 -7.00
N LEU A 108 -9.85 35.59 -6.73
CA LEU A 108 -9.29 35.77 -5.40
C LEU A 108 -9.39 37.23 -4.93
N ARG A 109 -9.16 38.20 -5.82
CA ARG A 109 -9.37 39.62 -5.56
C ARG A 109 -10.83 39.93 -5.25
N GLN A 110 -11.77 39.39 -6.04
CA GLN A 110 -13.20 39.52 -5.77
C GLN A 110 -13.56 39.01 -4.37
N TYR A 111 -13.05 37.84 -4.00
CA TYR A 111 -13.28 37.25 -2.69
C TYR A 111 -12.78 38.15 -1.55
N TYR A 112 -11.53 38.61 -1.60
CA TYR A 112 -10.97 39.45 -0.54
C TYR A 112 -11.57 40.85 -0.48
N THR A 113 -11.93 41.45 -1.62
CA THR A 113 -12.69 42.71 -1.64
C THR A 113 -14.02 42.54 -0.91
N ARG A 114 -14.73 41.45 -1.18
CA ARG A 114 -15.99 41.13 -0.52
C ARG A 114 -15.78 40.88 0.98
N LEU A 115 -14.77 40.10 1.35
CA LEU A 115 -14.47 39.79 2.75
C LEU A 115 -14.12 41.05 3.56
N ARG A 116 -13.23 41.91 3.03
CA ARG A 116 -12.86 43.18 3.67
C ARG A 116 -14.02 44.18 3.77
N SER A 117 -15.04 44.08 2.92
CA SER A 117 -16.24 44.93 3.04
C SER A 117 -17.11 44.59 4.26
N ILE A 118 -16.99 43.38 4.81
CA ILE A 118 -17.75 42.90 5.96
C ILE A 118 -16.87 42.88 7.21
N LEU A 119 -15.61 42.45 7.06
CA LEU A 119 -14.62 42.32 8.12
C LEU A 119 -13.37 43.16 7.77
N PRO A 120 -13.45 44.49 7.89
CA PRO A 120 -12.35 45.37 7.48
C PRO A 120 -11.08 45.12 8.30
N ASP A 121 -11.23 44.94 9.61
CA ASP A 121 -10.10 44.91 10.56
C ASP A 121 -9.68 43.49 10.99
N THR A 122 -10.45 42.45 10.63
CA THR A 122 -10.12 41.07 11.02
C THR A 122 -8.80 40.62 10.38
N PRO A 123 -7.81 40.16 11.17
CA PRO A 123 -6.59 39.55 10.65
C PRO A 123 -6.88 38.34 9.75
N ILE A 124 -6.09 38.21 8.69
CA ILE A 124 -6.15 37.07 7.76
C ILE A 124 -4.74 36.49 7.65
N LEU A 125 -4.64 35.17 7.76
CA LEU A 125 -3.46 34.39 7.43
C LEU A 125 -3.76 33.55 6.18
N MET A 126 -2.96 33.74 5.15
CA MET A 126 -2.96 32.92 3.95
C MET A 126 -1.82 31.91 4.02
N ILE A 127 -2.15 30.62 3.95
CA ILE A 127 -1.18 29.53 3.85
C ILE A 127 -1.01 29.20 2.38
N GLY A 128 0.19 29.47 1.86
CA GLY A 128 0.53 29.21 0.46
C GLY A 128 0.66 27.72 0.17
N PRO A 129 0.45 27.29 -1.08
CA PRO A 129 0.53 25.89 -1.42
C PRO A 129 2.00 25.42 -1.42
N MET A 130 2.22 24.19 -0.97
CA MET A 130 3.52 23.52 -0.91
C MET A 130 4.08 23.18 -2.31
N ASP A 131 5.29 22.63 -2.36
CA ASP A 131 5.87 22.13 -3.62
C ASP A 131 5.04 21.01 -4.24
N ARG A 132 5.08 20.92 -5.56
CA ARG A 132 4.38 19.90 -6.34
C ARG A 132 5.19 19.51 -7.55
N VAL A 133 5.34 18.20 -7.73
CA VAL A 133 6.00 17.62 -8.89
C VAL A 133 5.07 16.67 -9.63
N LYS A 134 5.32 16.51 -10.92
CA LYS A 134 4.77 15.43 -11.74
C LYS A 134 5.92 14.52 -12.10
N LEU A 135 5.82 13.22 -11.87
CA LEU A 135 6.77 12.33 -12.54
C LEU A 135 6.43 12.28 -14.04
N LYS A 136 7.44 12.18 -14.90
CA LYS A 136 7.27 11.82 -16.31
C LYS A 136 8.52 11.09 -16.76
N ASP A 137 8.34 9.86 -17.26
CA ASP A 137 9.43 9.00 -17.74
C ASP A 137 10.57 8.76 -16.71
N GLY A 138 10.24 8.73 -15.42
CA GLY A 138 11.20 8.53 -14.33
C GLY A 138 11.90 9.80 -13.84
N SER A 139 11.61 10.95 -14.44
CA SER A 139 12.11 12.25 -13.99
C SER A 139 11.00 13.04 -13.28
N PHE A 140 11.35 13.70 -12.18
CA PHE A 140 10.46 14.64 -11.49
C PHE A 140 10.45 15.98 -12.23
N LEU A 141 9.30 16.33 -12.77
CA LEU A 141 9.07 17.61 -13.42
C LEU A 141 8.37 18.57 -12.45
N PRO A 142 8.83 19.83 -12.38
CA PRO A 142 8.14 20.86 -11.61
C PRO A 142 6.75 21.13 -12.21
N VAL A 143 5.84 21.69 -11.42
CA VAL A 143 4.55 22.21 -11.89
C VAL A 143 4.60 23.75 -11.89
N PRO A 144 4.91 24.41 -13.01
CA PRO A 144 5.07 25.87 -13.04
C PRO A 144 3.83 26.64 -12.60
N ALA A 145 2.63 26.09 -12.85
CA ALA A 145 1.39 26.68 -12.38
C ALA A 145 1.30 26.77 -10.84
N GLN A 146 2.01 25.92 -10.11
CA GLN A 146 2.10 25.99 -8.64
C GLN A 146 2.84 27.26 -8.21
N ASP A 147 3.95 27.56 -8.88
CA ASP A 147 4.73 28.79 -8.65
C ASP A 147 3.93 30.03 -9.05
N GLU A 148 3.18 29.97 -10.15
CA GLU A 148 2.29 31.05 -10.60
C GLU A 148 1.21 31.36 -9.55
N VAL A 149 0.51 30.34 -9.04
CA VAL A 149 -0.49 30.50 -7.98
C VAL A 149 0.13 31.09 -6.71
N ARG A 150 1.28 30.58 -6.27
CA ARG A 150 2.01 31.09 -5.09
C ARG A 150 2.38 32.56 -5.27
N ALA A 151 2.85 32.95 -6.45
CA ALA A 151 3.21 34.34 -6.76
C ALA A 151 1.98 35.28 -6.76
N ILE A 152 0.84 34.84 -7.30
CA ILE A 152 -0.43 35.57 -7.25
C ILE A 152 -0.86 35.79 -5.79
N GLN A 153 -0.84 34.72 -4.99
CA GLN A 153 -1.20 34.75 -3.58
C GLN A 153 -0.32 35.72 -2.78
N ARG A 154 1.01 35.65 -2.93
CA ARG A 154 1.94 36.58 -2.24
C ARG A 154 1.67 38.04 -2.59
N ARG A 155 1.34 38.34 -3.84
CA ARG A 155 1.03 39.69 -4.30
C ARG A 155 -0.29 40.19 -3.71
N LEU A 156 -1.33 39.38 -3.78
CA LEU A 156 -2.63 39.74 -3.20
C LEU A 156 -2.58 39.83 -1.68
N ALA A 157 -1.72 39.05 -1.03
CA ALA A 157 -1.51 39.17 0.40
C ALA A 157 -1.00 40.57 0.78
N LEU A 158 -0.08 41.14 -0.01
CA LEU A 158 0.37 42.52 0.15
C LEU A 158 -0.74 43.53 -0.16
N ASP A 159 -1.46 43.37 -1.29
CA ASP A 159 -2.53 44.28 -1.71
C ASP A 159 -3.64 44.43 -0.65
N PHE A 160 -3.94 43.35 0.09
CA PHE A 160 -5.04 43.28 1.06
C PHE A 160 -4.60 43.25 2.54
N ASN A 161 -3.31 43.52 2.80
CA ASN A 161 -2.72 43.47 4.15
C ASN A 161 -3.03 42.15 4.89
N ILE A 162 -2.63 41.04 4.27
CA ILE A 162 -2.84 39.66 4.74
C ILE A 162 -1.47 39.07 5.07
N ALA A 163 -1.35 38.38 6.21
CA ALA A 163 -0.15 37.62 6.54
C ALA A 163 -0.03 36.41 5.62
N PHE A 164 1.17 36.08 5.15
CA PHE A 164 1.41 34.96 4.24
C PHE A 164 2.42 33.98 4.83
N PHE A 165 1.99 32.75 5.06
CA PHE A 165 2.89 31.64 5.40
C PHE A 165 3.26 30.90 4.12
N ASP A 166 4.52 31.00 3.71
CA ASP A 166 5.02 30.33 2.52
C ASP A 166 5.41 28.89 2.83
N THR A 167 4.45 27.97 2.74
CA THR A 167 4.66 26.54 2.99
C THR A 167 5.75 25.96 2.10
N TYR A 168 5.89 26.44 0.86
CA TYR A 168 6.94 25.99 -0.04
C TYR A 168 8.33 26.35 0.51
N GLU A 169 8.55 27.60 0.90
CA GLU A 169 9.84 28.03 1.47
C GLU A 169 10.10 27.40 2.84
N TYR A 170 9.08 27.30 3.70
CA TYR A 170 9.18 26.67 5.02
C TYR A 170 9.68 25.23 4.93
N LEU A 171 9.19 24.50 3.94
CA LEU A 171 9.59 23.13 3.66
C LEU A 171 10.91 23.06 2.88
N GLY A 172 11.64 24.14 2.62
CA GLY A 172 12.93 24.08 1.89
C GLY A 172 12.80 24.09 0.36
N GLY A 173 11.61 24.36 -0.17
CA GLY A 173 11.40 24.70 -1.56
C GLY A 173 11.39 23.52 -2.53
N ARG A 174 12.13 23.66 -3.64
CA ARG A 174 11.96 22.80 -4.82
C ARG A 174 12.35 21.35 -4.55
N GLY A 175 11.46 20.44 -4.93
CA GLY A 175 11.61 18.98 -4.84
C GLY A 175 11.42 18.42 -3.43
N HIS A 176 11.07 19.25 -2.45
CA HIS A 176 10.88 18.79 -1.08
C HIS A 176 9.71 17.81 -0.92
N ILE A 177 8.67 17.94 -1.74
CA ILE A 177 7.55 16.99 -1.75
C ILE A 177 8.01 15.55 -1.99
N ILE A 178 9.10 15.34 -2.75
CA ILE A 178 9.67 14.01 -2.99
C ILE A 178 10.25 13.43 -1.70
N GLN A 179 10.94 14.27 -0.92
CA GLN A 179 11.50 13.89 0.38
C GLN A 179 10.38 13.56 1.36
N MET A 180 9.30 14.36 1.37
CA MET A 180 8.13 14.10 2.20
C MET A 180 7.47 12.76 1.85
N VAL A 181 7.34 12.41 0.58
CA VAL A 181 6.83 11.08 0.17
C VAL A 181 7.74 9.96 0.67
N ASN A 182 9.06 10.11 0.50
CA ASN A 182 10.04 9.11 0.95
C ASN A 182 10.03 8.91 2.48
N GLN A 183 9.64 9.93 3.23
CA GLN A 183 9.51 9.89 4.70
C GLN A 183 8.10 9.52 5.18
N GLY A 184 7.16 9.26 4.26
CA GLY A 184 5.76 8.98 4.62
C GLY A 184 4.97 10.20 5.13
N LEU A 185 5.50 11.41 4.95
CA LEU A 185 4.84 12.68 5.27
C LEU A 185 3.91 13.14 4.14
N ALA A 186 4.10 12.64 2.91
CA ALA A 186 3.19 12.88 1.78
C ALA A 186 2.77 11.57 1.10
N LEU A 187 1.64 11.61 0.40
CA LEU A 187 1.11 10.48 -0.37
C LEU A 187 1.87 10.34 -1.69
N ASN A 188 1.84 9.13 -2.27
CA ASN A 188 2.55 8.79 -3.52
C ASN A 188 2.03 9.53 -4.78
N ASP A 189 1.05 10.43 -4.62
CA ASP A 189 0.60 11.34 -5.67
C ASP A 189 1.39 12.66 -5.72
N TYR A 190 2.32 12.87 -4.78
CA TYR A 190 3.17 14.07 -4.69
C TYR A 190 2.33 15.37 -4.64
N MET A 191 1.16 15.29 -4.00
CA MET A 191 0.22 16.39 -3.86
C MET A 191 -0.41 16.44 -2.47
N HIS A 192 -0.86 15.30 -1.95
CA HIS A 192 -1.57 15.24 -0.67
C HIS A 192 -0.61 14.81 0.44
N LEU A 193 -0.89 15.28 1.66
CA LEU A 193 -0.13 14.95 2.85
C LEU A 193 -0.68 13.69 3.53
N SER A 194 0.19 12.98 4.24
CA SER A 194 -0.27 12.10 5.32
C SER A 194 -0.66 12.95 6.54
N GLN A 195 -1.30 12.34 7.54
CA GLN A 195 -1.59 13.05 8.79
C GLN A 195 -0.32 13.62 9.43
N ALA A 196 0.76 12.83 9.48
CA ALA A 196 2.04 13.27 10.02
C ALA A 196 2.65 14.45 9.23
N GLY A 197 2.53 14.47 7.91
CA GLY A 197 2.97 15.63 7.12
C GLY A 197 2.11 16.87 7.34
N GLY A 198 0.80 16.69 7.55
CA GLY A 198 -0.09 17.76 7.99
C GLY A 198 0.35 18.35 9.34
N ASP A 199 0.70 17.50 10.30
CA ASP A 199 1.20 17.92 11.61
C ASP A 199 2.51 18.72 11.49
N VAL A 200 3.42 18.37 10.58
CA VAL A 200 4.65 19.15 10.34
C VAL A 200 4.33 20.59 9.93
N ILE A 201 3.39 20.78 9.01
CA ILE A 201 3.00 22.12 8.54
C ILE A 201 2.24 22.87 9.64
N ALA A 202 1.29 22.21 10.30
CA ALA A 202 0.50 22.80 11.38
C ALA A 202 1.39 23.27 12.55
N ASN A 203 2.37 22.46 12.94
CA ASN A 203 3.36 22.83 13.96
C ASN A 203 4.23 24.01 13.49
N GLY A 204 4.65 24.03 12.22
CA GLY A 204 5.38 25.14 11.62
C GLY A 204 4.62 26.46 11.70
N VAL A 205 3.37 26.47 11.22
CA VAL A 205 2.49 27.64 11.27
C VAL A 205 2.26 28.10 12.72
N SER A 206 2.01 27.15 13.63
CA SER A 206 1.78 27.46 15.03
C SER A 206 3.02 28.07 15.69
N ASN A 207 4.21 27.53 15.42
CA ASN A 207 5.47 28.05 15.93
C ASN A 207 5.75 29.47 15.43
N GLU A 208 5.56 29.75 14.15
CA GLU A 208 5.75 31.10 13.58
C GLU A 208 4.76 32.11 14.18
N LEU A 209 3.49 31.72 14.36
CA LEU A 209 2.49 32.58 15.02
C LEU A 209 2.86 32.88 16.47
N LEU A 210 3.28 31.87 17.22
CA LEU A 210 3.72 32.01 18.61
C LEU A 210 4.99 32.85 18.72
N GLN A 211 5.92 32.71 17.79
CA GLN A 211 7.13 33.52 17.74
C GLN A 211 6.82 34.98 17.39
N ALA A 212 5.93 35.24 16.42
CA ALA A 212 5.47 36.58 16.11
C ALA A 212 4.76 37.23 17.33
N PHE A 213 3.95 36.46 18.04
CA PHE A 213 3.32 36.90 19.29
C PHE A 213 4.35 37.25 20.36
N ALA A 214 5.34 36.38 20.60
CA ALA A 214 6.44 36.61 21.54
C ALA A 214 7.20 37.90 21.23
N VAL A 215 7.55 38.12 19.95
CA VAL A 215 8.25 39.32 19.49
C VAL A 215 7.39 40.58 19.71
N SER A 216 6.08 40.49 19.46
CA SER A 216 5.17 41.64 19.60
C SER A 216 4.85 42.03 21.05
N THR A 217 4.88 41.07 21.98
CA THR A 217 4.43 41.26 23.37
C THR A 217 5.56 41.20 24.40
N GLY A 218 6.71 40.66 24.03
CA GLY A 218 7.80 40.33 24.96
C GLY A 218 7.53 39.09 25.83
N ALA A 219 6.47 38.31 25.53
CA ALA A 219 6.14 37.09 26.27
C ALA A 219 7.13 35.96 25.98
N GLU A 220 7.45 35.14 26.99
CA GLU A 220 8.15 33.88 26.80
C GLU A 220 7.18 32.83 26.26
N VAL A 221 7.57 32.12 25.19
CA VAL A 221 6.74 31.11 24.55
C VAL A 221 7.55 29.83 24.32
N SER A 222 6.93 28.69 24.61
CA SER A 222 7.50 27.37 24.31
C SER A 222 7.07 26.96 22.90
N THR A 223 8.04 26.83 21.99
CA THR A 223 7.80 26.29 20.64
C THR A 223 7.84 24.77 20.66
N VAL A 224 7.04 24.12 19.80
CA VAL A 224 7.12 22.67 19.61
C VAL A 224 8.41 22.35 18.86
N THR A 225 9.20 21.40 19.36
CA THR A 225 10.40 20.90 18.65
C THR A 225 9.96 20.22 17.36
N THR A 226 10.09 20.89 16.22
CA THR A 226 9.86 20.28 14.92
C THR A 226 11.09 19.46 14.55
N SER A 227 10.91 18.17 14.23
CA SER A 227 11.94 17.44 13.51
C SER A 227 12.10 18.13 12.16
N SER A 228 13.22 18.82 11.96
CA SER A 228 13.53 19.38 10.64
C SER A 228 13.50 18.24 9.63
N VAL A 229 12.84 18.45 8.49
CA VAL A 229 12.94 17.51 7.38
C VAL A 229 14.38 17.64 6.86
N PRO A 230 15.23 16.61 6.96
CA PRO A 230 16.63 16.74 6.58
C PRO A 230 16.77 16.95 5.08
N ASP A 231 17.65 17.89 4.70
CA ASP A 231 18.09 18.10 3.32
C ASP A 231 18.80 16.84 2.81
N VAL A 232 18.14 16.08 1.94
CA VAL A 232 18.76 14.96 1.22
C VAL A 232 18.47 15.11 -0.26
N PHE A 233 19.22 16.00 -0.91
CA PHE A 233 19.50 15.87 -2.33
C PHE A 233 20.86 15.21 -2.49
N ASP A 234 20.88 13.89 -2.41
CA ASP A 234 22.01 13.11 -2.94
C ASP A 234 21.48 11.87 -3.67
N GLY A 235 21.66 11.89 -4.99
CA GLY A 235 21.60 10.72 -5.86
C GLY A 235 20.24 10.45 -6.49
N GLU A 236 20.14 10.71 -7.81
CA GLU A 236 19.26 9.94 -8.67
C GLU A 236 19.65 8.46 -8.53
N ASP A 237 18.92 7.73 -7.69
CA ASP A 237 19.02 6.28 -7.64
C ASP A 237 18.43 5.75 -8.96
N PRO A 238 19.21 5.09 -9.83
CA PRO A 238 18.68 4.54 -11.07
C PRO A 238 17.56 3.58 -10.69
N GLY A 239 16.32 3.94 -11.02
CA GLY A 239 15.12 3.29 -10.50
C GLY A 239 15.19 1.77 -10.64
N ALA A 240 14.86 1.07 -9.56
CA ALA A 240 14.86 -0.39 -9.51
C ALA A 240 14.08 -1.00 -10.68
N ILE A 241 14.56 -2.11 -11.24
CA ILE A 241 13.85 -2.80 -12.32
C ILE A 241 12.60 -3.47 -11.74
N THR A 242 11.46 -2.80 -11.85
CA THR A 242 10.14 -3.31 -11.42
C THR A 242 9.41 -3.98 -12.57
N PHE A 243 8.58 -5.00 -12.30
CA PHE A 243 7.93 -5.83 -13.32
C PHE A 243 7.00 -5.06 -14.27
N ASN A 244 6.48 -3.91 -13.85
CA ASN A 244 5.66 -3.00 -14.64
C ASN A 244 6.45 -1.87 -15.31
N SER A 245 7.79 -1.90 -15.27
CA SER A 245 8.65 -0.90 -15.92
C SER A 245 9.06 -1.28 -17.35
N LYS A 246 9.38 -0.27 -18.16
CA LYS A 246 10.03 -0.44 -19.47
C LYS A 246 11.37 -1.19 -19.34
N ALA A 247 12.11 -0.93 -18.26
CA ALA A 247 13.39 -1.57 -17.98
C ALA A 247 13.24 -3.09 -17.83
N TYR A 248 12.17 -3.57 -17.18
CA TYR A 248 11.90 -5.00 -17.04
C TYR A 248 11.62 -5.68 -18.37
N ALA A 249 10.85 -5.04 -19.26
CA ALA A 249 10.58 -5.60 -20.59
C ALA A 249 11.87 -5.77 -21.41
N VAL A 250 12.76 -4.77 -21.37
CA VAL A 250 14.08 -4.83 -22.04
C VAL A 250 14.96 -5.90 -21.40
N PHE A 251 15.04 -5.93 -20.06
CA PHE A 251 15.79 -6.94 -19.32
C PHE A 251 15.32 -8.35 -19.66
N LEU A 252 14.01 -8.61 -19.59
CA LEU A 252 13.43 -9.90 -19.91
C LEU A 252 13.70 -10.30 -21.36
N PHE A 253 13.59 -9.36 -22.31
CA PHE A 253 13.92 -9.62 -23.72
C PHE A 253 15.37 -10.06 -23.90
N ILE A 254 16.32 -9.34 -23.30
CA ILE A 254 17.76 -9.68 -23.34
C ILE A 254 17.98 -11.06 -22.73
N VAL A 255 17.38 -11.32 -21.56
CA VAL A 255 17.50 -12.62 -20.87
C VAL A 255 16.94 -13.75 -21.73
N LEU A 256 15.79 -13.56 -22.37
CA LEU A 256 15.18 -14.56 -23.24
C LEU A 256 16.06 -14.85 -24.46
N VAL A 257 16.58 -13.82 -25.14
CA VAL A 257 17.43 -13.98 -26.32
C VAL A 257 18.72 -14.71 -25.97
N VAL A 258 19.44 -14.23 -24.95
CA VAL A 258 20.73 -14.83 -24.55
C VAL A 258 20.52 -16.25 -23.99
N ALA A 259 19.51 -16.46 -23.13
CA ALA A 259 19.21 -17.79 -22.61
C ALA A 259 18.81 -18.77 -23.73
N SER A 260 18.18 -18.28 -24.80
CA SER A 260 17.84 -19.09 -25.99
C SER A 260 19.06 -19.44 -26.84
N ILE A 261 20.00 -18.50 -27.02
CA ILE A 261 21.27 -18.77 -27.71
C ILE A 261 22.08 -19.83 -26.94
N LEU A 262 22.09 -19.74 -25.61
CA LEU A 262 22.86 -20.63 -24.73
C LEU A 262 22.22 -22.01 -24.52
N VAL A 263 21.09 -22.33 -25.18
CA VAL A 263 20.38 -23.61 -25.03
C VAL A 263 21.28 -24.82 -25.29
N ARG A 264 22.19 -24.72 -26.27
CA ARG A 264 23.14 -25.80 -26.59
C ARG A 264 24.25 -25.98 -25.55
N TRP A 265 24.40 -25.05 -24.61
CA TRP A 265 25.41 -25.06 -23.56
C TRP A 265 24.79 -24.94 -22.16
N PRO A 266 24.21 -26.03 -21.60
CA PRO A 266 23.47 -26.01 -20.34
C PRO A 266 24.21 -25.37 -19.16
N LYS A 267 25.54 -25.55 -19.09
CA LYS A 267 26.38 -24.95 -18.04
C LYS A 267 26.48 -23.42 -18.21
N ALA A 268 26.74 -22.93 -19.42
CA ALA A 268 26.80 -21.51 -19.71
C ALA A 268 25.44 -20.84 -19.49
N ARG A 269 24.36 -21.51 -19.90
CA ARG A 269 22.98 -21.06 -19.65
C ARG A 269 22.67 -20.95 -18.16
N LEU A 270 23.08 -21.93 -17.35
CA LEU A 270 22.93 -21.88 -15.90
C LEU A 270 23.67 -20.69 -15.29
N VAL A 271 24.94 -20.51 -15.64
CA VAL A 271 25.75 -19.37 -15.17
C VAL A 271 25.10 -18.05 -15.58
N PHE A 272 24.67 -17.93 -16.83
CA PHE A 272 23.99 -16.73 -17.32
C PHE A 272 22.72 -16.43 -16.53
N LEU A 273 21.85 -17.42 -16.29
CA LEU A 273 20.61 -17.20 -15.53
C LEU A 273 20.87 -16.80 -14.08
N VAL A 274 21.93 -17.33 -13.45
CA VAL A 274 22.38 -16.91 -12.12
C VAL A 274 22.84 -15.45 -12.15
N LEU A 275 23.71 -15.09 -13.10
CA LEU A 275 24.21 -13.72 -13.24
C LEU A 275 23.10 -12.72 -13.55
N ALA A 276 22.19 -13.05 -14.46
CA ALA A 276 21.03 -12.24 -14.78
C ALA A 276 20.12 -12.04 -13.54
N SER A 277 20.00 -13.08 -12.71
CA SER A 277 19.22 -13.01 -11.50
C SER A 277 19.84 -12.13 -10.41
N PHE A 278 21.15 -12.24 -10.22
CA PHE A 278 21.89 -11.31 -9.35
C PHE A 278 21.85 -9.87 -9.87
N TYR A 279 21.97 -9.66 -11.18
CA TYR A 279 21.85 -8.34 -11.78
C TYR A 279 20.46 -7.73 -11.55
N PHE A 280 19.40 -8.49 -11.77
CA PHE A 280 18.03 -8.05 -11.49
C PHE A 280 17.86 -7.63 -10.03
N TYR A 281 18.36 -8.43 -9.09
CA TYR A 281 18.28 -8.10 -7.66
C TYR A 281 19.14 -6.87 -7.29
N ALA A 282 20.36 -6.80 -7.84
CA ALA A 282 21.27 -5.68 -7.62
C ALA A 282 20.77 -4.35 -8.20
N SER A 283 19.82 -4.39 -9.14
CA SER A 283 19.20 -3.19 -9.71
C SER A 283 18.40 -2.39 -8.69
N TRP A 284 17.97 -3.01 -7.58
CA TRP A 284 17.36 -2.28 -6.47
C TRP A 284 18.43 -1.62 -5.59
N LYS A 285 19.31 -2.43 -4.99
CA LYS A 285 20.51 -2.00 -4.27
C LYS A 285 21.57 -3.08 -4.38
N PHE A 286 22.84 -2.69 -4.36
CA PHE A 286 23.93 -3.66 -4.49
C PHE A 286 24.22 -4.42 -3.19
N TRP A 287 24.23 -3.74 -2.03
CA TRP A 287 24.61 -4.35 -0.75
C TRP A 287 23.76 -5.57 -0.31
N PRO A 288 22.43 -5.64 -0.57
CA PRO A 288 21.59 -6.79 -0.20
C PRO A 288 21.98 -8.08 -0.92
N VAL A 289 22.69 -7.99 -2.06
CA VAL A 289 23.23 -9.16 -2.77
C VAL A 289 24.10 -10.01 -1.83
N LEU A 290 24.82 -9.37 -0.91
CA LEU A 290 25.63 -10.07 0.08
C LEU A 290 24.77 -10.97 0.99
N LEU A 291 23.60 -10.49 1.42
CA LEU A 291 22.73 -11.25 2.32
C LEU A 291 22.19 -12.52 1.66
N ILE A 292 21.75 -12.42 0.40
CA ILE A 292 21.26 -13.59 -0.33
C ILE A 292 22.39 -14.58 -0.64
N VAL A 293 23.61 -14.11 -0.93
CA VAL A 293 24.80 -14.97 -1.09
C VAL A 293 25.12 -15.71 0.21
N VAL A 294 25.12 -15.00 1.34
CA VAL A 294 25.40 -15.59 2.67
C VAL A 294 24.33 -16.62 3.04
N SER A 295 23.04 -16.29 2.89
CA SER A 295 21.93 -17.24 3.13
C SER A 295 22.02 -18.46 2.21
N THR A 296 22.31 -18.25 0.91
CA THR A 296 22.51 -19.34 -0.06
C THR A 296 23.69 -20.23 0.34
N ALA A 297 24.83 -19.66 0.72
CA ALA A 297 25.99 -20.43 1.15
C ALA A 297 25.69 -21.24 2.41
N LEU A 298 25.10 -20.59 3.42
CA LEU A 298 24.72 -21.22 4.69
C LEU A 298 23.84 -22.45 4.45
N ASP A 299 22.74 -22.32 3.71
CA ASP A 299 21.79 -23.40 3.51
C ASP A 299 22.31 -24.49 2.58
N TYR A 300 23.16 -24.14 1.61
CA TYR A 300 23.85 -25.12 0.78
C TYR A 300 24.75 -26.03 1.61
N PHE A 301 25.63 -25.45 2.44
CA PHE A 301 26.56 -26.21 3.27
C PHE A 301 25.86 -26.98 4.39
N CYS A 302 24.86 -26.37 5.03
CA CYS A 302 24.01 -27.07 6.00
C CYS A 302 23.29 -28.25 5.33
N GLY A 303 22.72 -28.07 4.13
CA GLY A 303 22.09 -29.15 3.37
C GLY A 303 23.04 -30.30 3.05
N LEU A 304 24.28 -30.00 2.64
CA LEU A 304 25.34 -31.01 2.44
C LEU A 304 25.68 -31.76 3.72
N ALA A 305 25.82 -31.06 4.85
CA ALA A 305 26.12 -31.69 6.13
C ALA A 305 24.99 -32.59 6.63
N ILE A 306 23.73 -32.15 6.49
CA ILE A 306 22.54 -32.96 6.82
C ILE A 306 22.47 -34.18 5.89
N GLY A 307 22.71 -34.00 4.60
CA GLY A 307 22.71 -35.10 3.62
C GLY A 307 23.78 -36.15 3.92
N ASN A 308 25.00 -35.72 4.25
CA ASN A 308 26.12 -36.63 4.57
C ASN A 308 25.88 -37.39 5.88
N THR A 309 25.38 -36.73 6.93
CA THR A 309 25.04 -37.41 8.19
C THR A 309 24.00 -38.50 7.97
N ARG A 310 22.96 -38.25 7.16
CA ARG A 310 21.96 -39.27 6.81
C ARG A 310 22.54 -40.44 6.01
N GLN A 311 23.45 -40.19 5.08
CA GLN A 311 24.10 -41.25 4.28
C GLN A 311 25.00 -42.15 5.13
N SER A 312 25.59 -41.63 6.21
CA SER A 312 26.43 -42.40 7.14
C SER A 312 25.64 -43.19 8.19
N SER A 313 24.31 -43.09 8.23
CA SER A 313 23.47 -43.69 9.27
C SER A 313 22.89 -45.04 8.84
N THR A 314 23.10 -46.09 9.64
CA THR A 314 22.14 -47.20 9.73
C THR A 314 20.88 -46.68 10.44
N ALA A 315 19.70 -47.18 10.04
CA ALA A 315 18.39 -46.53 10.24
C ALA A 315 17.94 -46.27 11.69
N ASN A 316 18.72 -46.61 12.73
CA ASN A 316 18.34 -46.51 14.15
C ASN A 316 19.39 -45.85 15.07
N ASP A 317 20.42 -45.18 14.55
CA ASP A 317 21.40 -44.48 15.41
C ASP A 317 20.91 -43.06 15.77
N GLY A 318 20.47 -42.88 17.03
CA GLY A 318 20.00 -41.58 17.56
C GLY A 318 21.06 -40.48 17.50
N THR A 319 22.36 -40.83 17.58
CA THR A 319 23.45 -39.84 17.59
C THR A 319 23.65 -39.17 16.23
N VAL A 320 23.37 -39.88 15.14
CA VAL A 320 23.47 -39.36 13.77
C VAL A 320 22.34 -38.39 13.47
N ARG A 321 21.13 -38.67 13.98
CA ARG A 321 19.98 -37.76 13.90
C ARG A 321 20.24 -36.46 14.66
N ASP A 322 20.92 -36.52 15.80
CA ASP A 322 21.30 -35.34 16.57
C ASP A 322 22.30 -34.44 15.82
N ARG A 323 23.28 -35.02 15.13
CA ARG A 323 24.24 -34.25 14.31
C ARG A 323 23.55 -33.51 13.16
N GLY A 324 22.67 -34.18 12.41
CA GLY A 324 21.88 -33.54 11.36
C GLY A 324 20.96 -32.43 11.90
N THR A 325 20.42 -32.61 13.11
CA THR A 325 19.58 -31.60 13.77
C THR A 325 20.37 -30.34 14.12
N ARG A 326 21.65 -30.43 14.51
CA ARG A 326 22.49 -29.23 14.77
C ARG A 326 22.66 -28.36 13.53
N PHE A 327 22.91 -28.96 12.36
CA PHE A 327 23.02 -28.22 11.10
C PHE A 327 21.68 -27.62 10.65
N LEU A 328 20.57 -28.30 10.92
CA LEU A 328 19.23 -27.73 10.72
C LEU A 328 19.01 -26.51 11.64
N VAL A 329 19.35 -26.62 12.93
CA VAL A 329 19.23 -25.50 13.87
C VAL A 329 20.12 -24.32 13.44
N LEU A 330 21.33 -24.57 12.93
CA LEU A 330 22.19 -23.52 12.39
C LEU A 330 21.54 -22.80 11.19
N SER A 331 20.95 -23.55 10.24
CA SER A 331 20.21 -22.99 9.10
C SER A 331 18.99 -22.17 9.56
N LEU A 332 18.22 -22.70 10.51
CA LEU A 332 17.07 -22.00 11.10
C LEU A 332 17.49 -20.72 11.81
N ALA A 333 18.50 -20.79 12.68
CA ALA A 333 19.00 -19.66 13.44
C ALA A 333 19.59 -18.56 12.53
N GLY A 334 20.35 -18.95 11.49
CA GLY A 334 20.92 -17.98 10.55
C GLY A 334 19.86 -17.26 9.73
N ASN A 335 18.91 -17.98 9.12
CA ASN A 335 17.88 -17.36 8.30
C ASN A 335 16.85 -16.58 9.11
N LEU A 336 16.35 -17.15 10.21
CA LEU A 336 15.39 -16.44 11.07
C LEU A 336 16.06 -15.30 11.83
N GLY A 337 17.35 -15.41 12.17
CA GLY A 337 18.14 -14.33 12.75
C GLY A 337 18.32 -13.16 11.78
N LEU A 338 18.68 -13.42 10.52
CA LEU A 338 18.73 -12.40 9.47
C LEU A 338 17.36 -11.72 9.28
N LEU A 339 16.30 -12.52 9.18
CA LEU A 339 14.94 -11.99 9.07
C LEU A 339 14.56 -11.14 10.29
N PHE A 340 14.94 -11.57 11.50
CA PHE A 340 14.69 -10.83 12.74
C PHE A 340 15.41 -9.49 12.78
N ILE A 341 16.70 -9.46 12.46
CA ILE A 341 17.52 -8.24 12.48
C ILE A 341 16.93 -7.18 11.55
N PHE A 342 16.61 -7.55 10.30
CA PHE A 342 16.15 -6.57 9.31
C PHE A 342 14.66 -6.25 9.38
N LYS A 343 13.82 -7.18 9.86
CA LYS A 343 12.36 -6.99 9.88
C LYS A 343 11.80 -6.64 11.25
N TYR A 344 12.28 -7.27 12.33
CA TYR A 344 11.61 -7.21 13.63
C TYR A 344 12.39 -6.49 14.73
N LEU A 345 13.67 -6.18 14.52
CA LEU A 345 14.53 -5.59 15.55
C LEU A 345 13.98 -4.25 16.06
N ASN A 346 13.67 -3.31 15.15
CA ASN A 346 13.13 -2.00 15.52
C ASN A 346 11.74 -2.10 16.15
N PHE A 347 10.85 -2.92 15.59
CA PHE A 347 9.53 -3.15 16.17
C PHE A 347 9.60 -3.74 17.59
N THR A 348 10.53 -4.69 17.81
CA THR A 348 10.77 -5.25 19.15
C THR A 348 11.32 -4.18 20.09
N GLY A 349 12.26 -3.37 19.62
CA GLY A 349 12.80 -2.23 20.37
C GLY A 349 11.73 -1.20 20.74
N SER A 350 10.84 -0.84 19.82
CA SER A 350 9.74 0.09 20.10
C SER A 350 8.76 -0.47 21.13
N LEU A 351 8.46 -1.77 21.08
CA LEU A 351 7.61 -2.41 22.08
C LEU A 351 8.27 -2.43 23.46
N ILE A 352 9.57 -2.73 23.53
CA ILE A 352 10.34 -2.69 24.79
C ILE A 352 10.36 -1.27 25.35
N ASN A 353 10.63 -0.26 24.52
CA ASN A 353 10.64 1.14 24.95
C ASN A 353 9.27 1.57 25.50
N GLN A 354 8.17 1.24 24.82
CA GLN A 354 6.81 1.51 25.31
C GLN A 354 6.54 0.86 26.68
N VAL A 355 6.99 -0.37 26.88
CA VAL A 355 6.85 -1.07 28.16
C VAL A 355 7.72 -0.43 29.25
N VAL A 356 8.99 -0.14 28.96
CA VAL A 356 9.93 0.49 29.90
C VAL A 356 9.44 1.88 30.33
N GLU A 357 8.93 2.68 29.39
CA GLU A 357 8.31 3.97 29.66
C GLU A 357 7.07 3.82 30.54
N ALA A 358 6.21 2.84 30.27
CA ALA A 358 5.02 2.57 31.07
C ALA A 358 5.34 2.17 32.53
N PHE A 359 6.52 1.61 32.80
CA PHE A 359 6.97 1.21 34.14
C PHE A 359 7.92 2.21 34.82
N GLY A 360 8.02 3.46 34.32
CA GLY A 360 8.66 4.55 35.05
C GLY A 360 10.17 4.71 34.83
N GLY A 361 10.73 4.15 33.75
CA GLY A 361 12.03 4.58 33.22
C GLY A 361 13.05 3.48 32.92
N GLY A 362 13.99 3.85 32.04
CA GLY A 362 15.15 3.07 31.58
C GLY A 362 15.82 3.80 30.42
N ALA A 363 17.07 3.46 30.10
CA ALA A 363 17.71 3.98 28.89
C ALA A 363 16.97 3.41 27.66
N PRO A 364 16.59 4.24 26.67
CA PRO A 364 15.90 3.75 25.48
C PRO A 364 16.80 2.75 24.75
N VAL A 365 16.21 1.64 24.30
CA VAL A 365 16.90 0.70 23.44
C VAL A 365 17.22 1.42 22.13
N PRO A 366 18.50 1.45 21.68
CA PRO A 366 18.87 2.06 20.42
C PRO A 366 18.09 1.43 19.26
N MET A 367 17.44 2.26 18.45
CA MET A 367 16.85 1.84 17.18
C MET A 367 17.94 1.84 16.10
N PHE A 368 17.86 0.89 15.19
CA PHE A 368 18.80 0.78 14.07
C PHE A 368 18.00 0.98 12.79
N ASP A 369 18.18 2.10 12.08
CA ASP A 369 17.50 2.36 10.81
C ASP A 369 18.05 1.48 9.67
N LEU A 370 17.76 0.19 9.76
CA LEU A 370 18.16 -0.83 8.81
C LEU A 370 17.17 -0.86 7.66
N LEU A 371 17.66 -0.62 6.44
CA LEU A 371 16.87 -0.79 5.23
C LEU A 371 16.48 -2.27 5.07
N LEU A 372 15.17 -2.56 5.03
CA LEU A 372 14.65 -3.91 4.84
C LEU A 372 15.00 -4.43 3.42
N PRO A 373 15.75 -5.53 3.29
CA PRO A 373 16.09 -6.08 1.98
C PRO A 373 14.86 -6.64 1.25
N VAL A 374 14.66 -6.23 0.01
CA VAL A 374 13.59 -6.76 -0.85
C VAL A 374 13.68 -8.30 -0.93
N GLY A 375 12.55 -8.98 -0.77
CA GLY A 375 12.47 -10.44 -0.91
C GLY A 375 13.05 -11.26 0.26
N ILE A 376 13.59 -10.65 1.33
CA ILE A 376 14.17 -11.40 2.47
C ILE A 376 13.21 -12.42 3.07
N SER A 377 11.94 -12.03 3.25
CA SER A 377 10.93 -12.94 3.77
C SER A 377 10.65 -14.14 2.86
N PHE A 378 10.76 -13.96 1.53
CA PHE A 378 10.48 -15.01 0.54
C PHE A 378 11.65 -15.97 0.41
N TYR A 379 12.87 -15.47 0.17
CA TYR A 379 14.03 -16.35 0.02
C TYR A 379 14.37 -17.07 1.33
N THR A 380 14.11 -16.48 2.51
CA THR A 380 14.22 -17.19 3.79
C THR A 380 13.30 -18.41 3.85
N PHE A 381 12.01 -18.29 3.51
CA PHE A 381 11.12 -19.47 3.51
C PHE A 381 11.51 -20.50 2.46
N GLN A 382 11.99 -20.02 1.31
CA GLN A 382 12.48 -20.86 0.25
C GLN A 382 13.70 -21.69 0.69
N THR A 383 14.73 -21.08 1.27
CA THR A 383 15.93 -21.81 1.68
C THR A 383 15.69 -22.69 2.91
N LEU A 384 14.84 -22.28 3.85
CA LEU A 384 14.43 -23.12 4.98
C LEU A 384 13.71 -24.40 4.53
N SER A 385 12.90 -24.34 3.46
CA SER A 385 12.25 -25.54 2.92
C SER A 385 13.27 -26.61 2.50
N TYR A 386 14.42 -26.20 1.94
CA TYR A 386 15.48 -27.10 1.50
C TYR A 386 16.11 -27.88 2.66
N THR A 387 16.55 -27.19 3.71
CA THR A 387 17.23 -27.84 4.85
C THR A 387 16.27 -28.69 5.66
N ILE A 388 15.01 -28.23 5.85
CA ILE A 388 13.97 -29.00 6.54
C ILE A 388 13.63 -30.28 5.76
N ASP A 389 13.47 -30.22 4.44
CA ASP A 389 13.07 -31.39 3.64
C ASP A 389 14.19 -32.43 3.54
N ILE A 390 15.46 -32.02 3.46
CA ILE A 390 16.60 -32.95 3.56
C ILE A 390 16.64 -33.58 4.96
N TRP A 391 16.42 -32.79 6.02
CA TRP A 391 16.39 -33.32 7.38
C TRP A 391 15.25 -34.31 7.59
N ARG A 392 14.05 -34.03 7.04
CA ARG A 392 12.89 -34.96 7.02
C ARG A 392 13.16 -36.19 6.15
N GLY A 393 14.06 -36.10 5.19
CA GLY A 393 14.37 -37.17 4.24
C GLY A 393 13.41 -37.24 3.06
N THR A 394 12.65 -36.17 2.82
CA THR A 394 11.72 -36.04 1.70
C THR A 394 12.41 -35.49 0.45
N LEU A 395 13.62 -34.96 0.58
CA LEU A 395 14.43 -34.42 -0.52
C LEU A 395 15.87 -34.93 -0.47
N ALA A 396 16.41 -35.29 -1.64
CA ALA A 396 17.82 -35.59 -1.80
C ALA A 396 18.63 -34.29 -1.88
N VAL A 397 19.85 -34.30 -1.32
CA VAL A 397 20.73 -33.14 -1.30
C VAL A 397 21.18 -32.73 -2.71
N GLU A 398 21.14 -31.42 -3.01
CA GLU A 398 21.72 -30.86 -4.23
C GLU A 398 23.22 -30.61 -4.02
N ARG A 399 24.05 -31.12 -4.94
CA ARG A 399 25.51 -31.06 -4.87
C ARG A 399 26.12 -30.06 -5.83
N ASN A 400 25.29 -29.37 -6.62
CA ASN A 400 25.72 -28.32 -7.53
C ASN A 400 25.31 -26.94 -6.98
N ILE A 401 26.29 -26.20 -6.48
CA ILE A 401 26.07 -24.86 -5.91
C ILE A 401 25.42 -23.88 -6.89
N LEU A 402 25.71 -23.96 -8.19
CA LEU A 402 25.11 -23.05 -9.17
C LEU A 402 23.62 -23.35 -9.40
N ARG A 403 23.22 -24.61 -9.35
CA ARG A 403 21.79 -24.98 -9.41
C ARG A 403 21.05 -24.53 -8.16
N PHE A 404 21.69 -24.69 -7.00
CA PHE A 404 21.15 -24.21 -5.74
C PHE A 404 21.05 -22.67 -5.72
N ALA A 405 22.09 -21.97 -6.18
CA ALA A 405 22.08 -20.51 -6.32
C ALA A 405 20.99 -20.04 -7.29
N LEU A 406 20.82 -20.70 -8.45
CA LEU A 406 19.72 -20.38 -9.36
C LEU A 406 18.37 -20.60 -8.69
N TYR A 407 18.19 -21.71 -7.96
CA TYR A 407 16.97 -21.96 -7.20
C TYR A 407 16.65 -20.76 -6.29
N VAL A 408 17.59 -20.34 -5.44
CA VAL A 408 17.36 -19.22 -4.49
C VAL A 408 17.16 -17.89 -5.20
N THR A 409 17.95 -17.61 -6.23
CA THR A 409 18.03 -16.27 -6.84
C THR A 409 17.08 -16.08 -8.03
N PHE A 410 16.40 -17.10 -8.53
CA PHE A 410 15.68 -17.05 -9.80
C PHE A 410 14.78 -15.80 -9.95
N PHE A 411 15.20 -14.85 -10.79
CA PHE A 411 14.62 -13.51 -10.82
C PHE A 411 13.10 -13.44 -10.98
N PRO A 412 12.41 -14.34 -11.73
CA PRO A 412 10.96 -14.26 -11.85
C PRO A 412 10.27 -14.40 -10.51
N GLN A 413 10.82 -15.19 -9.59
CA GLN A 413 10.20 -15.41 -8.27
C GLN A 413 10.85 -14.63 -7.12
N LEU A 414 12.11 -14.20 -7.28
CA LEU A 414 12.98 -13.79 -6.18
C LEU A 414 12.38 -12.72 -5.26
N VAL A 415 11.75 -11.72 -5.86
CA VAL A 415 11.38 -10.49 -5.15
C VAL A 415 10.05 -10.64 -4.40
N ALA A 416 9.02 -11.23 -5.04
CA ALA A 416 7.72 -11.52 -4.42
C ALA A 416 6.91 -12.59 -5.16
N GLY A 417 7.56 -13.50 -5.88
CA GLY A 417 6.87 -14.57 -6.60
C GLY A 417 6.35 -15.66 -5.67
N PRO A 418 5.81 -16.75 -6.23
CA PRO A 418 5.45 -17.91 -5.43
C PRO A 418 6.62 -18.38 -4.57
N ILE A 419 6.34 -18.74 -3.32
CA ILE A 419 7.31 -19.39 -2.42
C ILE A 419 7.52 -20.80 -2.94
N VAL A 420 8.52 -20.97 -3.79
CA VAL A 420 8.78 -22.22 -4.49
C VAL A 420 9.59 -23.17 -3.62
N ARG A 421 9.18 -24.43 -3.59
CA ARG A 421 9.83 -25.47 -2.78
C ARG A 421 11.00 -26.10 -3.51
N ALA A 422 12.06 -26.39 -2.76
CA ALA A 422 13.23 -27.08 -3.29
C ALA A 422 12.88 -28.43 -3.94
N ALA A 423 11.97 -29.18 -3.33
CA ALA A 423 11.53 -30.49 -3.81
C ALA A 423 10.81 -30.45 -5.18
N GLU A 424 10.26 -29.29 -5.55
CA GLU A 424 9.56 -29.11 -6.83
C GLU A 424 10.51 -28.52 -7.89
N PHE A 425 11.26 -27.47 -7.53
CA PHE A 425 11.97 -26.67 -8.52
C PHE A 425 13.41 -27.14 -8.81
N LEU A 426 14.16 -27.66 -7.84
CA LEU A 426 15.51 -28.18 -8.11
C LEU A 426 15.48 -29.34 -9.14
N PRO A 427 14.55 -30.32 -9.05
CA PRO A 427 14.41 -31.32 -10.09
C PRO A 427 14.04 -30.73 -11.46
N ASP A 428 13.19 -29.71 -11.50
CA ASP A 428 12.79 -29.02 -12.75
C ASP A 428 13.99 -28.34 -13.40
N ILE A 429 14.79 -27.60 -12.61
CA ILE A 429 16.06 -26.98 -13.04
C ILE A 429 17.00 -28.04 -13.63
N GLY A 430 17.21 -29.14 -12.90
CA GLY A 430 18.09 -30.23 -13.33
C GLY A 430 17.69 -30.86 -14.67
N ARG A 431 16.38 -31.06 -14.88
CA ARG A 431 15.82 -31.68 -16.09
C ARG A 431 15.82 -30.71 -17.29
N LYS A 432 15.33 -29.49 -17.08
CA LYS A 432 15.06 -28.52 -18.15
C LYS A 432 16.26 -27.71 -18.60
N LEU A 433 17.32 -27.62 -17.80
CA LEU A 433 18.60 -27.11 -18.28
C LEU A 433 19.22 -28.02 -19.35
N ARG A 434 18.99 -29.34 -19.27
CA ARG A 434 19.55 -30.33 -20.21
C ARG A 434 18.68 -30.52 -21.46
N HIS A 435 17.36 -30.45 -21.31
CA HIS A 435 16.40 -30.65 -22.40
C HIS A 435 15.47 -29.45 -22.52
N PHE A 436 16.01 -28.32 -22.97
CA PHE A 436 15.20 -27.12 -23.14
C PHE A 436 14.32 -27.25 -24.38
N VAL A 437 13.01 -27.28 -24.15
CA VAL A 437 11.99 -27.16 -25.20
C VAL A 437 10.97 -26.15 -24.70
N VAL A 438 10.98 -24.94 -25.27
CA VAL A 438 9.85 -24.01 -25.12
C VAL A 438 8.94 -24.24 -26.31
N THR A 439 7.76 -24.78 -26.04
CA THR A 439 6.73 -24.92 -27.06
C THR A 439 6.13 -23.55 -27.36
N HIS A 440 5.58 -23.38 -28.56
CA HIS A 440 4.82 -22.19 -28.91
C HIS A 440 3.70 -21.91 -27.88
N GLN A 441 3.03 -22.97 -27.41
CA GLN A 441 1.99 -22.87 -26.39
C GLN A 441 2.53 -22.35 -25.06
N ALA A 442 3.70 -22.83 -24.59
CA ALA A 442 4.29 -22.36 -23.35
C ALA A 442 4.73 -20.89 -23.43
N PHE A 443 5.31 -20.48 -24.56
CA PHE A 443 5.71 -19.10 -24.78
C PHE A 443 4.51 -18.15 -24.87
N SER A 444 3.51 -18.50 -25.68
CA SER A 444 2.30 -17.68 -25.84
C SER A 444 1.44 -17.66 -24.57
N GLY A 445 1.36 -18.77 -23.84
CA GLY A 445 0.75 -18.81 -22.51
C GLY A 445 1.49 -17.92 -21.50
N GLY A 446 2.82 -17.87 -21.57
CA GLY A 446 3.62 -16.96 -20.76
C GLY A 446 3.38 -15.49 -21.09
N LEU A 447 3.30 -15.13 -22.38
CA LEU A 447 2.91 -13.79 -22.82
C LEU A 447 1.51 -13.40 -22.31
N PHE A 448 0.53 -14.30 -22.42
CA PHE A 448 -0.82 -14.06 -21.92
C PHE A 448 -0.84 -13.74 -20.42
N LEU A 449 -0.03 -14.46 -19.62
CA LEU A 449 0.11 -14.20 -18.18
C LEU A 449 0.77 -12.84 -17.91
N ILE A 450 1.85 -12.49 -18.61
CA ILE A 450 2.50 -11.18 -18.46
C ILE A 450 1.52 -10.04 -18.74
N PHE A 451 0.76 -10.10 -19.83
CA PHE A 451 -0.21 -9.06 -20.17
C PHE A 451 -1.38 -8.98 -19.19
N THR A 452 -1.91 -10.14 -18.77
CA THR A 452 -2.94 -10.20 -17.73
C THR A 452 -2.43 -9.59 -16.42
N GLY A 453 -1.18 -9.88 -16.07
CA GLY A 453 -0.54 -9.37 -14.86
C GLY A 453 -0.33 -7.86 -14.91
N LEU A 454 0.14 -7.32 -16.04
CA LEU A 454 0.30 -5.89 -16.27
C LEU A 454 -1.04 -5.13 -16.13
N ILE A 455 -2.12 -5.63 -16.74
CA ILE A 455 -3.44 -5.01 -16.62
C ILE A 455 -3.89 -4.93 -15.16
N LYS A 456 -3.76 -6.04 -14.42
CA LYS A 456 -4.13 -6.09 -13.00
C LYS A 456 -3.31 -5.14 -12.15
N LYS A 457 -1.98 -5.11 -12.36
CA LYS A 457 -1.05 -4.25 -11.63
C LYS A 457 -1.35 -2.77 -11.87
N VAL A 458 -1.53 -2.37 -13.13
CA VAL A 458 -1.84 -0.97 -13.47
C VAL A 458 -3.19 -0.52 -12.90
N ILE A 459 -4.23 -1.36 -12.95
CA ILE A 459 -5.52 -1.07 -12.32
C ILE A 459 -5.38 -0.93 -10.80
N ALA A 460 -4.61 -1.82 -10.16
CA ALA A 460 -4.35 -1.77 -8.72
C ALA A 460 -3.61 -0.50 -8.31
N ASP A 461 -2.54 -0.13 -9.03
CA ASP A 461 -1.76 1.08 -8.77
C ASP A 461 -2.63 2.33 -8.90
N TRP A 462 -3.44 2.39 -9.97
CA TRP A 462 -4.34 3.52 -10.21
C TRP A 462 -5.40 3.64 -9.11
N LEU A 463 -6.08 2.54 -8.74
CA LEU A 463 -7.08 2.54 -7.66
C LEU A 463 -6.47 2.89 -6.30
N GLY A 464 -5.24 2.41 -6.05
CA GLY A 464 -4.48 2.70 -4.84
C GLY A 464 -4.36 4.20 -4.62
N VAL A 465 -3.78 4.91 -5.59
CA VAL A 465 -3.50 6.34 -5.46
C VAL A 465 -4.77 7.20 -5.54
N THR A 466 -5.70 6.86 -6.43
CA THR A 466 -6.85 7.74 -6.72
C THR A 466 -7.99 7.62 -5.71
N ILE A 467 -8.14 6.47 -5.06
CA ILE A 467 -9.23 6.18 -4.11
C ILE A 467 -8.66 5.78 -2.76
N VAL A 468 -7.86 4.71 -2.72
CA VAL A 468 -7.56 4.02 -1.45
C VAL A 468 -6.70 4.89 -0.54
N ASP A 469 -5.56 5.38 -1.01
CA ASP A 469 -4.59 6.14 -0.21
C ASP A 469 -5.22 7.40 0.38
N ARG A 470 -6.03 8.13 -0.41
CA ARG A 470 -6.72 9.36 0.02
C ARG A 470 -7.72 9.10 1.14
N VAL A 471 -8.57 8.08 1.00
CA VAL A 471 -9.60 7.76 2.00
C VAL A 471 -8.97 7.21 3.27
N TYR A 472 -7.97 6.34 3.15
CA TYR A 472 -7.31 5.74 4.33
C TYR A 472 -6.42 6.75 5.07
N ALA A 473 -5.94 7.82 4.42
CA ALA A 473 -5.19 8.88 5.09
C ALA A 473 -6.09 9.79 5.96
N SER A 474 -7.35 10.00 5.58
CA SER A 474 -8.26 10.91 6.29
C SER A 474 -9.74 10.49 6.14
N PRO A 475 -10.14 9.35 6.73
CA PRO A 475 -11.48 8.77 6.49
C PRO A 475 -12.62 9.67 6.97
N SER A 476 -12.39 10.52 7.96
CA SER A 476 -13.36 11.49 8.47
C SER A 476 -13.82 12.53 7.45
N MET A 477 -13.05 12.72 6.37
CA MET A 477 -13.34 13.67 5.29
C MET A 477 -14.26 13.11 4.20
N PHE A 478 -14.53 11.80 4.23
CA PHE A 478 -15.27 11.09 3.18
C PHE A 478 -16.61 10.58 3.68
N THR A 479 -17.55 10.42 2.75
CA THR A 479 -18.88 9.85 3.01
C THR A 479 -18.83 8.33 3.20
N SER A 480 -19.90 7.73 3.69
CA SER A 480 -20.01 6.27 3.85
C SER A 480 -19.88 5.54 2.51
N ALA A 481 -20.46 6.10 1.44
CA ALA A 481 -20.35 5.54 0.10
C ALA A 481 -18.90 5.57 -0.41
N GLU A 482 -18.18 6.66 -0.15
CA GLU A 482 -16.77 6.83 -0.51
C GLU A 482 -15.87 5.87 0.28
N VAL A 483 -16.07 5.78 1.60
CA VAL A 483 -15.31 4.86 2.47
C VAL A 483 -15.55 3.42 2.08
N LEU A 484 -16.80 3.01 1.84
CA LEU A 484 -17.12 1.65 1.43
C LEU A 484 -16.51 1.31 0.07
N THR A 485 -16.53 2.26 -0.87
CA THR A 485 -15.87 2.12 -2.17
C THR A 485 -14.36 1.94 -1.99
N ALA A 486 -13.72 2.69 -1.09
CA ALA A 486 -12.29 2.55 -0.81
C ALA A 486 -11.94 1.19 -0.18
N VAL A 487 -12.77 0.65 0.71
CA VAL A 487 -12.57 -0.70 1.28
C VAL A 487 -12.59 -1.76 0.17
N TYR A 488 -13.57 -1.71 -0.73
CA TYR A 488 -13.63 -2.63 -1.86
C TYR A 488 -12.51 -2.39 -2.88
N ALA A 489 -12.18 -1.13 -3.17
CA ALA A 489 -11.06 -0.77 -4.02
C ALA A 489 -9.73 -1.27 -3.46
N TYR A 490 -9.56 -1.28 -2.13
CA TYR A 490 -8.39 -1.86 -1.50
C TYR A 490 -8.30 -3.38 -1.70
N GLY A 491 -9.43 -4.09 -1.63
CA GLY A 491 -9.50 -5.50 -2.01
C GLY A 491 -9.06 -5.73 -3.47
N VAL A 492 -9.46 -4.86 -4.40
CA VAL A 492 -8.98 -4.91 -5.79
C VAL A 492 -7.49 -4.59 -5.88
N GLN A 493 -7.00 -3.56 -5.17
CA GLN A 493 -5.61 -3.15 -5.14
C GLN A 493 -4.71 -4.30 -4.67
N ILE A 494 -4.97 -4.86 -3.49
CA ILE A 494 -4.12 -5.92 -2.91
C ILE A 494 -4.10 -7.18 -3.78
N TYR A 495 -5.23 -7.57 -4.38
CA TYR A 495 -5.27 -8.72 -5.29
C TYR A 495 -4.64 -8.41 -6.65
N GLY A 496 -4.93 -7.25 -7.23
CA GLY A 496 -4.47 -6.87 -8.55
C GLY A 496 -2.97 -6.66 -8.57
N ASP A 497 -2.42 -6.06 -7.52
CA ASP A 497 -1.00 -5.87 -7.33
C ASP A 497 -0.27 -7.23 -7.18
N PHE A 498 -0.74 -8.07 -6.24
CA PHE A 498 -0.06 -9.33 -5.93
C PHE A 498 -0.26 -10.42 -6.98
N SER A 499 -1.50 -10.63 -7.43
CA SER A 499 -1.73 -11.58 -8.51
C SER A 499 -1.19 -11.07 -9.84
N GLY A 500 -1.14 -9.75 -10.05
CA GLY A 500 -0.52 -9.15 -11.22
C GLY A 500 0.97 -9.44 -11.28
N TYR A 501 1.69 -9.16 -10.18
CA TYR A 501 3.09 -9.54 -10.03
C TYR A 501 3.32 -11.04 -10.25
N THR A 502 2.50 -11.89 -9.61
CA THR A 502 2.63 -13.35 -9.72
C THR A 502 2.41 -13.83 -11.16
N ASP A 503 1.45 -13.28 -11.89
CA ASP A 503 1.20 -13.67 -13.28
C ASP A 503 2.40 -13.30 -14.18
N ILE A 504 3.02 -12.13 -13.97
CA ILE A 504 4.25 -11.75 -14.71
C ILE A 504 5.41 -12.68 -14.36
N ALA A 505 5.57 -13.05 -13.08
CA ALA A 505 6.56 -14.02 -12.61
C ALA A 505 6.37 -15.40 -13.28
N LEU A 506 5.15 -15.93 -13.25
CA LEU A 506 4.80 -17.22 -13.86
C LEU A 506 5.02 -17.19 -15.38
N GLY A 507 4.61 -16.12 -16.05
CA GLY A 507 4.78 -15.98 -17.49
C GLY A 507 6.25 -15.90 -17.91
N SER A 508 7.05 -15.13 -17.19
CA SER A 508 8.49 -15.00 -17.44
C SER A 508 9.23 -16.32 -17.20
N ALA A 509 8.86 -17.06 -16.15
CA ALA A 509 9.40 -18.40 -15.89
C ALA A 509 9.02 -19.38 -17.01
N ALA A 510 7.75 -19.37 -17.45
CA ALA A 510 7.25 -20.23 -18.52
C ALA A 510 7.97 -20.00 -19.86
N MET A 511 8.23 -18.75 -20.21
CA MET A 511 9.01 -18.39 -21.41
C MET A 511 10.48 -18.83 -21.32
N LEU A 512 11.03 -18.95 -20.11
CA LEU A 512 12.35 -19.56 -19.86
C LEU A 512 12.31 -21.09 -19.72
N GLY A 513 11.13 -21.69 -19.91
CA GLY A 513 10.87 -23.13 -19.85
C GLY A 513 10.54 -23.65 -18.46
N PHE A 514 10.64 -22.85 -17.41
CA PHE A 514 10.41 -23.28 -16.03
C PHE A 514 8.93 -23.19 -15.64
N HIS A 515 8.50 -24.07 -14.75
CA HIS A 515 7.13 -24.02 -14.20
C HIS A 515 7.20 -23.67 -12.71
N LEU A 516 6.51 -22.61 -12.32
CA LEU A 516 6.34 -22.24 -10.91
C LEU A 516 4.89 -22.48 -10.49
N THR A 517 4.69 -22.60 -9.19
CA THR A 517 3.39 -22.93 -8.59
C THR A 517 2.43 -21.74 -8.63
N ASP A 518 1.17 -21.98 -8.96
CA ASP A 518 0.11 -20.96 -8.92
C ASP A 518 -0.04 -20.37 -7.50
N ASN A 519 -0.18 -19.05 -7.39
CA ASN A 519 -0.42 -18.39 -6.11
C ASN A 519 -1.87 -17.96 -5.89
N PHE A 520 -2.67 -17.79 -6.95
CA PHE A 520 -4.04 -17.28 -6.88
C PHE A 520 -5.03 -18.03 -7.77
N LYS A 521 -6.23 -18.33 -7.25
CA LYS A 521 -7.33 -19.03 -7.96
C LYS A 521 -8.71 -18.45 -7.63
N ARG A 522 -9.03 -17.25 -8.15
CA ARG A 522 -10.30 -16.52 -7.91
C ARG A 522 -10.73 -16.54 -6.42
N PRO A 523 -9.91 -16.00 -5.50
CA PRO A 523 -10.11 -16.16 -4.05
C PRO A 523 -11.42 -15.56 -3.52
N TYR A 524 -11.91 -14.46 -4.08
CA TYR A 524 -13.21 -13.88 -3.67
C TYR A 524 -14.45 -14.69 -4.06
N GLN A 525 -14.31 -15.78 -4.81
CA GLN A 525 -15.40 -16.75 -5.05
C GLN A 525 -15.53 -17.80 -3.93
N SER A 526 -14.70 -17.73 -2.89
CA SER A 526 -14.67 -18.71 -1.81
C SER A 526 -15.95 -18.65 -0.97
N ALA A 527 -16.58 -19.81 -0.74
CA ALA A 527 -17.73 -19.95 0.15
C ALA A 527 -17.32 -20.14 1.62
N SER A 528 -16.02 -20.18 1.92
CA SER A 528 -15.50 -20.28 3.28
C SER A 528 -14.07 -19.75 3.42
N VAL A 529 -13.63 -19.46 4.65
CA VAL A 529 -12.27 -18.95 4.92
C VAL A 529 -11.22 -20.04 4.62
N THR A 530 -11.53 -21.31 4.88
CA THR A 530 -10.69 -22.45 4.48
C THR A 530 -10.52 -22.52 2.96
N GLU A 531 -11.60 -22.30 2.19
CA GLU A 531 -11.52 -22.26 0.72
C GLU A 531 -10.71 -21.04 0.24
N TYR A 532 -10.87 -19.89 0.90
CA TYR A 532 -10.10 -18.67 0.61
C TYR A 532 -8.60 -18.92 0.73
N TRP A 533 -8.11 -19.52 1.83
CA TRP A 533 -6.69 -19.84 1.99
C TRP A 533 -6.15 -20.92 1.04
N ARG A 534 -7.02 -21.67 0.36
CA ARG A 534 -6.64 -22.59 -0.73
C ARG A 534 -6.59 -21.92 -2.10
N ARG A 535 -7.04 -20.66 -2.20
CA ARG A 535 -7.15 -19.88 -3.44
C ARG A 535 -6.38 -18.56 -3.38
N TRP A 536 -6.04 -18.08 -2.19
CA TRP A 536 -5.25 -16.88 -1.91
C TRP A 536 -3.87 -17.27 -1.42
N HIS A 537 -2.83 -16.64 -2.00
CA HIS A 537 -1.43 -16.84 -1.65
C HIS A 537 -1.07 -18.33 -1.38
N ILE A 538 -1.43 -19.19 -2.33
CA ILE A 538 -1.39 -20.65 -2.20
C ILE A 538 0.01 -21.15 -1.80
N SER A 539 1.08 -20.55 -2.35
CA SER A 539 2.44 -20.97 -2.01
C SER A 539 2.76 -20.75 -0.53
N LEU A 540 2.36 -19.61 0.05
CA LEU A 540 2.51 -19.31 1.46
C LEU A 540 1.61 -20.20 2.31
N GLY A 541 0.32 -20.28 1.97
CA GLY A 541 -0.65 -21.07 2.72
C GLY A 541 -0.25 -22.54 2.81
N THR A 542 0.27 -23.12 1.72
CA THR A 542 0.78 -24.50 1.72
C THR A 542 2.09 -24.63 2.49
N TRP A 543 3.02 -23.67 2.38
CA TRP A 543 4.27 -23.67 3.15
C TRP A 543 3.98 -23.63 4.65
N ILE A 544 3.19 -22.67 5.12
CA ILE A 544 2.81 -22.52 6.52
C ILE A 544 2.08 -23.77 7.03
N ARG A 545 1.20 -24.34 6.21
CA ARG A 545 0.53 -25.62 6.55
C ARG A 545 1.56 -26.76 6.76
N ASP A 546 2.50 -26.93 5.84
CA ASP A 546 3.36 -28.12 5.81
C ASP A 546 4.58 -28.03 6.75
N TYR A 547 5.05 -26.81 7.05
CA TYR A 547 6.20 -26.58 7.91
C TYR A 547 5.80 -26.19 9.34
N ILE A 548 4.68 -25.46 9.54
CA ILE A 548 4.22 -25.02 10.87
C ILE A 548 3.05 -25.87 11.35
N TYR A 549 1.90 -25.84 10.67
CA TYR A 549 0.67 -26.48 11.16
C TYR A 549 0.84 -28.00 11.38
N ILE A 550 1.37 -28.70 10.37
CA ILE A 550 1.66 -30.14 10.47
C ILE A 550 2.76 -30.41 11.52
N GLY A 551 3.75 -29.52 11.62
CA GLY A 551 4.81 -29.60 12.63
C GLY A 551 4.28 -29.56 14.08
N LEU A 552 3.23 -28.77 14.33
CA LEU A 552 2.55 -28.66 15.63
C LEU A 552 1.60 -29.84 15.95
N GLY A 553 1.53 -30.86 15.09
CA GLY A 553 0.64 -32.01 15.21
C GLY A 553 -0.58 -31.96 14.28
N GLY A 554 -0.78 -30.85 13.55
CA GLY A 554 -1.84 -30.69 12.56
C GLY A 554 -3.23 -30.98 13.12
N ASN A 555 -3.92 -31.93 12.49
CA ASN A 555 -5.24 -32.40 12.93
C ASN A 555 -5.20 -33.41 14.10
N ARG A 556 -4.02 -33.90 14.50
CA ARG A 556 -3.87 -35.01 15.45
C ARG A 556 -4.02 -34.56 16.90
N THR A 557 -3.56 -33.35 17.24
CA THR A 557 -3.59 -32.83 18.61
C THR A 557 -3.84 -31.32 18.60
N GLY A 558 -4.67 -30.82 19.53
CA GLY A 558 -4.81 -29.37 19.78
C GLY A 558 -5.15 -28.51 18.56
N VAL A 559 -6.12 -28.90 17.74
CA VAL A 559 -6.37 -28.27 16.43
C VAL A 559 -6.61 -26.76 16.51
N ALA A 560 -7.39 -26.30 17.50
CA ALA A 560 -7.65 -24.86 17.67
C ALA A 560 -6.35 -24.08 17.96
N ARG A 561 -5.55 -24.56 18.91
CA ARG A 561 -4.22 -24.01 19.21
C ARG A 561 -3.33 -24.01 17.96
N ASN A 562 -3.30 -25.10 17.21
CA ASN A 562 -2.46 -25.20 16.02
C ASN A 562 -2.90 -24.20 14.94
N LEU A 563 -4.21 -24.01 14.70
CA LEU A 563 -4.73 -23.01 13.76
C LEU A 563 -4.38 -21.58 14.21
N LEU A 564 -4.58 -21.27 15.48
CA LEU A 564 -4.28 -19.95 16.04
C LEU A 564 -2.79 -19.62 15.93
N ILE A 565 -1.89 -20.51 16.36
CA ILE A 565 -0.43 -20.30 16.25
C ILE A 565 -0.01 -20.16 14.78
N THR A 566 -0.56 -21.01 13.90
CA THR A 566 -0.23 -21.02 12.47
C THR A 566 -0.61 -19.68 11.82
N MET A 567 -1.83 -19.20 12.08
CA MET A 567 -2.31 -17.95 11.48
C MET A 567 -1.70 -16.71 12.13
N PHE A 568 -1.39 -16.76 13.43
CA PHE A 568 -0.64 -15.71 14.10
C PHE A 568 0.78 -15.58 13.54
N ALA A 569 1.48 -16.71 13.31
CA ALA A 569 2.77 -16.71 12.64
C ALA A 569 2.69 -16.21 11.19
N ALA A 570 1.60 -16.52 10.48
CA ALA A 570 1.33 -15.97 9.15
C ALA A 570 1.15 -14.43 9.20
N GLY A 571 0.43 -13.94 10.21
CA GLY A 571 0.26 -12.51 10.47
C GLY A 571 1.60 -11.81 10.73
N ILE A 572 2.39 -12.29 11.70
CA ILE A 572 3.71 -11.72 12.00
C ILE A 572 4.62 -11.74 10.77
N TRP A 573 4.59 -12.82 9.97
CA TRP A 573 5.38 -12.90 8.75
C TRP A 573 5.08 -11.77 7.75
N HIS A 574 3.84 -11.27 7.72
CA HIS A 574 3.47 -10.19 6.82
C HIS A 574 4.17 -8.87 7.14
N GLY A 575 4.29 -8.48 8.41
CA GLY A 575 4.91 -7.21 8.75
C GLY A 575 5.19 -7.00 10.23
N ALA A 576 5.98 -5.98 10.52
CA ALA A 576 6.44 -5.65 11.87
C ALA A 576 5.50 -4.65 12.57
N GLY A 577 4.24 -5.05 12.75
CA GLY A 577 3.18 -4.22 13.32
C GLY A 577 2.10 -5.05 14.03
N ILE A 578 1.47 -4.47 15.05
CA ILE A 578 0.43 -5.13 15.86
C ILE A 578 -0.78 -5.52 14.98
N ASN A 579 -1.11 -4.68 14.00
CA ASN A 579 -2.20 -4.89 13.07
C ASN A 579 -2.09 -6.23 12.30
N TYR A 580 -0.89 -6.62 11.88
CA TYR A 580 -0.68 -7.92 11.21
C TYR A 580 -0.86 -9.11 12.15
N ALA A 581 -0.40 -8.98 13.40
CA ALA A 581 -0.59 -10.00 14.42
C ALA A 581 -2.08 -10.21 14.74
N VAL A 582 -2.83 -9.11 14.89
CA VAL A 582 -4.29 -9.13 15.09
C VAL A 582 -4.99 -9.72 13.86
N TRP A 583 -4.62 -9.31 12.66
CA TRP A 583 -5.16 -9.86 11.42
C TRP A 583 -5.00 -11.39 11.32
N GLY A 584 -3.79 -11.88 11.61
CA GLY A 584 -3.48 -13.31 11.64
C GLY A 584 -4.30 -14.04 12.69
N PHE A 585 -4.38 -13.49 13.90
CA PHE A 585 -5.18 -14.07 14.98
C PHE A 585 -6.67 -14.16 14.63
N LEU A 586 -7.25 -13.12 14.02
CA LEU A 586 -8.66 -13.12 13.57
C LEU A 586 -8.92 -14.16 12.48
N HIS A 587 -8.00 -14.35 11.54
CA HIS A 587 -8.12 -15.44 10.56
C HIS A 587 -8.02 -16.81 11.23
N GLY A 588 -7.18 -16.95 12.26
CA GLY A 588 -7.13 -18.14 13.11
C GLY A 588 -8.46 -18.44 13.80
N ILE A 589 -9.08 -17.43 14.42
CA ILE A 589 -10.42 -17.54 15.03
C ILE A 589 -11.44 -17.95 13.97
N ALA A 590 -11.45 -17.30 12.81
CA ALA A 590 -12.40 -17.60 11.75
C ALA A 590 -12.30 -19.07 11.30
N LEU A 591 -11.08 -19.60 11.15
CA LEU A 591 -10.86 -21.02 10.81
C LEU A 591 -11.28 -21.98 11.93
N VAL A 592 -11.09 -21.61 13.20
CA VAL A 592 -11.54 -22.41 14.35
C VAL A 592 -13.06 -22.46 14.40
N VAL A 593 -13.72 -21.30 14.29
CA VAL A 593 -15.19 -21.19 14.28
C VAL A 593 -15.75 -21.96 13.10
N GLU A 594 -15.24 -21.74 11.88
CA GLU A 594 -15.66 -22.44 10.66
C GLU A 594 -15.59 -23.96 10.82
N ARG A 595 -14.55 -24.46 11.51
CA ARG A 595 -14.38 -25.88 11.79
C ARG A 595 -15.41 -26.40 12.80
N TRP A 596 -15.70 -25.65 13.86
CA TRP A 596 -16.68 -26.05 14.89
C TRP A 596 -18.09 -26.16 14.34
N ILE A 597 -18.50 -25.20 13.50
CA ILE A 597 -19.83 -25.22 12.87
C ILE A 597 -19.88 -26.11 11.60
N GLY A 598 -18.77 -26.77 11.24
CA GLY A 598 -18.67 -27.63 10.06
C GLY A 598 -18.79 -26.90 8.71
N TRP A 599 -18.66 -25.57 8.69
CA TRP A 599 -18.92 -24.74 7.52
C TRP A 599 -17.94 -25.02 6.38
N GLY A 600 -16.66 -25.20 6.68
CA GLY A 600 -15.65 -25.52 5.67
C GLY A 600 -15.70 -26.93 5.11
N LYS A 601 -16.34 -27.85 5.83
CA LYS A 601 -16.44 -29.26 5.43
C LYS A 601 -17.69 -29.54 4.60
N ASN A 602 -18.79 -28.88 4.92
CA ASN A 602 -20.07 -29.10 4.28
C ASN A 602 -20.19 -28.17 3.06
N PRO A 603 -20.20 -28.66 1.82
CA PRO A 603 -20.39 -27.82 0.64
C PRO A 603 -21.81 -27.22 0.62
N PRO A 604 -22.00 -26.02 0.04
CA PRO A 604 -23.33 -25.44 -0.12
C PRO A 604 -24.20 -26.34 -1.02
N LYS A 605 -25.41 -26.66 -0.57
CA LYS A 605 -26.34 -27.56 -1.28
C LYS A 605 -27.12 -26.88 -2.40
N THR A 606 -27.31 -25.56 -2.31
CA THR A 606 -28.09 -24.76 -3.27
C THR A 606 -27.28 -23.56 -3.75
N LEU A 607 -27.67 -23.00 -4.90
CA LEU A 607 -27.04 -21.77 -5.42
C LEU A 607 -27.16 -20.60 -4.43
N TRP A 608 -28.34 -20.41 -3.82
CA TRP A 608 -28.56 -19.38 -2.80
C TRP A 608 -27.68 -19.58 -1.56
N SER A 609 -27.55 -20.82 -1.09
CA SER A 609 -26.61 -21.14 -0.01
C SER A 609 -25.18 -20.81 -0.42
N LYS A 610 -24.77 -21.11 -1.65
CA LYS A 610 -23.43 -20.76 -2.14
C LYS A 610 -23.22 -19.24 -2.17
N ILE A 611 -24.16 -18.49 -2.76
CA ILE A 611 -24.10 -17.02 -2.85
C ILE A 611 -24.01 -16.40 -1.45
N PHE A 612 -24.88 -16.82 -0.52
CA PHE A 612 -24.86 -16.32 0.85
C PHE A 612 -23.52 -16.58 1.55
N ARG A 613 -22.95 -17.77 1.38
CA ARG A 613 -21.67 -18.13 1.99
C ARG A 613 -20.49 -17.38 1.38
N ILE A 614 -20.52 -17.15 0.07
CA ILE A 614 -19.57 -16.28 -0.62
C ILE A 614 -19.70 -14.85 -0.07
N PHE A 615 -20.92 -14.32 0.05
CA PHE A 615 -21.17 -12.98 0.58
C PHE A 615 -20.57 -12.81 1.98
N ILE A 616 -20.84 -13.73 2.91
CA ILE A 616 -20.29 -13.68 4.28
C ILE A 616 -18.76 -13.77 4.27
N THR A 617 -18.21 -14.73 3.52
CA THR A 617 -16.75 -14.92 3.45
C THR A 617 -16.07 -13.70 2.85
N PHE A 618 -16.61 -13.17 1.75
CA PHE A 618 -16.10 -11.97 1.09
C PHE A 618 -16.03 -10.79 2.05
N HIS A 619 -17.11 -10.46 2.75
CA HIS A 619 -17.12 -9.33 3.68
C HIS A 619 -16.20 -9.54 4.88
N LEU A 620 -16.07 -10.76 5.38
CA LEU A 620 -15.10 -11.09 6.43
C LEU A 620 -13.66 -10.85 5.96
N ILE A 621 -13.33 -11.23 4.72
CA ILE A 621 -12.01 -10.97 4.13
C ILE A 621 -11.78 -9.46 3.91
N GLN A 622 -12.77 -8.74 3.40
CA GLN A 622 -12.66 -7.29 3.20
C GLN A 622 -12.45 -6.54 4.51
N PHE A 623 -13.19 -6.91 5.56
CA PHE A 623 -12.96 -6.37 6.90
C PHE A 623 -11.55 -6.71 7.42
N GLY A 624 -11.08 -7.93 7.17
CA GLY A 624 -9.70 -8.33 7.44
C GLY A 624 -8.69 -7.42 6.75
N TYR A 625 -8.92 -7.03 5.50
CA TYR A 625 -8.02 -6.11 4.78
C TYR A 625 -7.93 -4.72 5.42
N VAL A 626 -9.00 -4.18 6.00
CA VAL A 626 -8.95 -2.90 6.73
C VAL A 626 -7.91 -2.96 7.86
N ILE A 627 -7.97 -4.03 8.66
CA ILE A 627 -7.02 -4.28 9.76
C ILE A 627 -5.61 -4.53 9.21
N PHE A 628 -5.49 -5.28 8.11
CA PHE A 628 -4.21 -5.56 7.49
C PHE A 628 -3.48 -4.29 7.04
N ARG A 629 -4.22 -3.28 6.57
CA ARG A 629 -3.64 -2.03 6.05
C ARG A 629 -3.27 -1.02 7.12
N LEU A 630 -4.08 -0.89 8.17
CA LEU A 630 -3.96 0.20 9.13
C LEU A 630 -3.25 -0.24 10.40
N SER A 631 -2.14 0.43 10.73
CA SER A 631 -1.46 0.33 12.02
C SER A 631 -2.09 1.26 13.07
N ASP A 632 -2.65 2.40 12.64
CA ASP A 632 -3.32 3.37 13.51
C ASP A 632 -4.75 2.91 13.85
N THR A 633 -4.99 2.72 15.15
CA THR A 633 -6.29 2.26 15.67
C THR A 633 -7.37 3.34 15.54
N THR A 634 -7.02 4.61 15.66
CA THR A 634 -7.93 5.76 15.52
C THR A 634 -8.46 5.83 14.09
N ILE A 635 -7.58 5.74 13.09
CA ILE A 635 -7.96 5.75 11.67
C ILE A 635 -8.84 4.53 11.35
N MET A 636 -8.48 3.35 11.88
CA MET A 636 -9.26 2.13 11.68
C MET A 636 -10.67 2.28 12.26
N LEU A 637 -10.81 2.81 13.47
CA LEU A 637 -12.11 3.06 14.09
C LEU A 637 -12.92 4.10 13.30
N ALA A 638 -12.27 5.16 12.80
CA ALA A 638 -12.92 6.16 11.96
C ALA A 638 -13.46 5.57 10.64
N ILE A 639 -12.73 4.64 10.01
CA ILE A 639 -13.25 3.91 8.83
C ILE A 639 -14.50 3.10 9.22
N VAL A 640 -14.44 2.34 10.30
CA VAL A 640 -15.57 1.50 10.74
C VAL A 640 -16.77 2.37 11.06
N ASP A 641 -16.60 3.46 11.79
CA ASP A 641 -17.66 4.41 12.12
C ASP A 641 -18.29 5.02 10.85
N ARG A 642 -17.46 5.48 9.91
CA ARG A 642 -17.93 6.09 8.66
C ARG A 642 -18.72 5.13 7.77
N ILE A 643 -18.36 3.85 7.72
CA ILE A 643 -19.14 2.83 6.98
C ILE A 643 -20.59 2.77 7.47
N PHE A 644 -20.83 2.99 8.77
CA PHE A 644 -22.16 2.94 9.38
C PHE A 644 -22.80 4.33 9.54
N SER A 645 -22.14 5.40 9.11
CA SER A 645 -22.73 6.74 9.09
C SER A 645 -23.78 6.87 7.97
N ASP A 646 -24.84 7.68 8.14
CA ASP A 646 -25.91 7.86 7.15
C ASP A 646 -25.56 8.92 6.08
N SER A 647 -24.43 8.76 5.38
CA SER A 647 -23.97 9.67 4.32
C SER A 647 -23.63 8.93 3.02
N TRP A 648 -24.58 8.88 2.08
CA TRP A 648 -24.46 8.10 0.84
C TRP A 648 -24.16 8.94 -0.41
N VAL A 649 -23.67 10.16 -0.23
CA VAL A 649 -23.32 11.08 -1.32
C VAL A 649 -21.96 10.68 -1.93
N ILE A 650 -21.84 10.71 -3.26
CA ILE A 650 -20.64 10.22 -3.99
C ILE A 650 -19.86 11.34 -4.71
N GLN A 651 -19.84 12.55 -4.14
CA GLN A 651 -19.32 13.74 -4.81
C GLN A 651 -17.82 13.66 -5.16
N ASN A 652 -17.03 12.92 -4.38
CA ASN A 652 -15.59 12.77 -4.61
C ASN A 652 -15.21 11.47 -5.34
N LEU A 653 -16.19 10.60 -5.67
CA LEU A 653 -15.92 9.38 -6.42
C LEU A 653 -15.82 9.65 -7.91
N GLU A 654 -14.64 9.43 -8.47
CA GLU A 654 -14.47 9.42 -9.91
C GLU A 654 -15.16 8.19 -10.54
N TRP A 655 -16.03 8.42 -11.52
CA TRP A 655 -16.79 7.36 -12.20
C TRP A 655 -15.89 6.26 -12.80
N ARG A 656 -14.68 6.62 -13.24
CA ARG A 656 -13.69 5.67 -13.78
C ARG A 656 -13.28 4.66 -12.73
N GLY A 657 -13.04 5.12 -11.50
CA GLY A 657 -12.65 4.24 -10.41
C GLY A 657 -13.76 3.32 -9.97
N VAL A 658 -14.99 3.83 -9.86
CA VAL A 658 -16.18 2.99 -9.60
C VAL A 658 -16.34 1.93 -10.69
N PHE A 659 -16.22 2.32 -11.96
CA PHE A 659 -16.30 1.40 -13.10
C PHE A 659 -15.21 0.32 -13.05
N LEU A 660 -13.96 0.67 -12.71
CA LEU A 660 -12.87 -0.28 -12.58
C LEU A 660 -13.08 -1.27 -11.43
N VAL A 661 -13.55 -0.81 -10.26
CA VAL A 661 -13.86 -1.66 -9.11
C VAL A 661 -14.99 -2.63 -9.45
N VAL A 662 -16.11 -2.12 -9.98
CA VAL A 662 -17.28 -2.94 -10.35
C VAL A 662 -16.92 -3.92 -11.47
N GLY A 663 -16.26 -3.44 -12.52
CA GLY A 663 -15.82 -4.25 -13.65
C GLY A 663 -14.85 -5.35 -13.22
N PHE A 664 -13.92 -5.05 -12.30
CA PHE A 664 -13.04 -6.04 -11.72
C PHE A 664 -13.84 -7.14 -11.00
N TYR A 665 -14.79 -6.80 -10.13
CA TYR A 665 -15.57 -7.81 -9.42
C TYR A 665 -16.45 -8.63 -10.35
N ILE A 666 -17.10 -8.00 -11.34
CA ILE A 666 -17.85 -8.72 -12.38
C ILE A 666 -16.96 -9.75 -13.06
N TYR A 667 -15.77 -9.33 -13.53
CA TYR A 667 -14.79 -10.25 -14.12
C TYR A 667 -14.35 -11.33 -13.12
N HIS A 668 -14.13 -10.96 -11.86
CA HIS A 668 -13.64 -11.87 -10.83
C HIS A 668 -14.64 -12.93 -10.44
N PHE A 669 -15.93 -12.67 -10.54
CA PHE A 669 -16.99 -13.66 -10.29
C PHE A 669 -17.35 -14.51 -11.53
N THR A 670 -16.68 -14.31 -12.68
CA THR A 670 -16.81 -15.23 -13.83
C THR A 670 -16.13 -16.59 -13.58
N PRO A 671 -16.58 -17.67 -14.24
CA PRO A 671 -15.93 -18.99 -14.13
C PRO A 671 -14.44 -18.93 -14.54
N ILE A 672 -13.58 -19.66 -13.84
CA ILE A 672 -12.13 -19.66 -14.12
C ILE A 672 -11.81 -20.24 -15.52
N GLU A 673 -12.67 -21.13 -16.00
CA GLU A 673 -12.59 -21.76 -17.31
C GLU A 673 -12.69 -20.73 -18.45
N TRP A 674 -13.31 -19.56 -18.22
CA TRP A 674 -13.37 -18.50 -19.21
C TRP A 674 -11.99 -17.89 -19.46
N ARG A 675 -11.21 -17.69 -18.39
CA ARG A 675 -9.81 -17.25 -18.48
C ARG A 675 -8.98 -18.32 -19.20
N ASP A 676 -9.17 -19.59 -18.85
CA ASP A 676 -8.40 -20.70 -19.44
C ASP A 676 -8.70 -20.84 -20.94
N LYS A 677 -9.98 -20.70 -21.33
CA LYS A 677 -10.39 -20.64 -22.74
C LYS A 677 -9.83 -19.41 -23.46
N ALA A 678 -9.82 -18.24 -22.82
CA ALA A 678 -9.22 -17.04 -23.40
C ALA A 678 -7.71 -17.21 -23.64
N SER A 679 -7.01 -17.83 -22.68
CA SER A 679 -5.59 -18.18 -22.84
C SER A 679 -5.37 -19.19 -23.97
N GLN A 680 -6.18 -20.24 -24.06
CA GLN A 680 -6.11 -21.22 -25.15
C GLN A 680 -6.38 -20.58 -26.51
N TYR A 681 -7.39 -19.71 -26.61
CA TYR A 681 -7.69 -18.98 -27.83
C TYR A 681 -6.50 -18.11 -28.25
N PHE A 682 -5.95 -17.34 -27.31
CA PHE A 682 -4.75 -16.52 -27.54
C PHE A 682 -3.56 -17.36 -28.02
N GLN A 683 -3.32 -18.52 -27.40
CA GLN A 683 -2.25 -19.44 -27.77
C GLN A 683 -2.39 -20.02 -29.19
N ASN A 684 -3.60 -20.10 -29.72
CA ASN A 684 -3.89 -20.59 -31.06
C ASN A 684 -3.89 -19.49 -32.14
N LEU A 685 -3.82 -18.21 -31.74
CA LEU A 685 -3.71 -17.10 -32.69
C LEU A 685 -2.35 -17.12 -33.39
N ALA A 686 -2.32 -16.63 -34.64
CA ALA A 686 -1.06 -16.40 -35.34
C ALA A 686 -0.23 -15.32 -34.63
N TRP A 687 1.09 -15.47 -34.65
CA TRP A 687 2.01 -14.56 -33.96
C TRP A 687 1.80 -13.06 -34.28
N PRO A 688 1.44 -12.61 -35.51
CA PRO A 688 1.22 -11.19 -35.76
C PRO A 688 0.02 -10.63 -34.99
N ILE A 689 -1.03 -11.45 -34.82
CA ILE A 689 -2.24 -11.06 -34.07
C ILE A 689 -1.90 -11.00 -32.57
N GLN A 690 -1.13 -11.96 -32.06
CA GLN A 690 -0.63 -11.92 -30.68
C GLN A 690 0.21 -10.66 -30.44
N SER A 691 1.08 -10.28 -31.37
CA SER A 691 1.88 -9.04 -31.30
C SER A 691 1.02 -7.78 -31.34
N LEU A 692 -0.05 -7.75 -32.13
CA LEU A 692 -0.98 -6.61 -32.15
C LEU A 692 -1.75 -6.48 -30.83
N ILE A 693 -2.24 -7.58 -30.27
CA ILE A 693 -2.91 -7.61 -28.96
C ILE A 693 -1.92 -7.14 -27.88
N ALA A 694 -0.69 -7.68 -27.90
CA ALA A 694 0.39 -7.27 -27.01
C ALA A 694 0.65 -5.77 -27.06
N ALA A 695 0.84 -5.20 -28.27
CA ALA A 695 1.07 -3.78 -28.45
C ALA A 695 -0.10 -2.94 -27.93
N THR A 696 -1.34 -3.38 -28.20
CA THR A 696 -2.55 -2.70 -27.72
C THR A 696 -2.63 -2.70 -26.20
N VAL A 697 -2.40 -3.85 -25.55
CA VAL A 697 -2.38 -3.96 -24.09
C VAL A 697 -1.27 -3.10 -23.50
N THR A 698 -0.07 -3.08 -24.10
CA THR A 698 1.03 -2.22 -23.64
C THR A 698 0.68 -0.75 -23.76
N VAL A 699 0.04 -0.31 -24.84
CA VAL A 699 -0.42 1.09 -24.99
C VAL A 699 -1.48 1.43 -23.95
N ILE A 700 -2.48 0.58 -23.75
CA ILE A 700 -3.51 0.80 -22.73
C ILE A 700 -2.89 0.84 -21.33
N ALA A 701 -2.01 -0.11 -21.02
CA ALA A 701 -1.27 -0.14 -19.76
C ALA A 701 -0.50 1.16 -19.58
N PHE A 702 0.25 1.62 -20.59
CA PHE A 702 1.01 2.87 -20.53
C PHE A 702 0.13 4.10 -20.30
N GLN A 703 -1.05 4.16 -20.93
CA GLN A 703 -2.00 5.27 -20.74
C GLN A 703 -2.66 5.27 -19.35
N LEU A 704 -2.81 4.09 -18.74
CA LEU A 704 -3.37 3.93 -17.39
C LEU A 704 -2.29 3.94 -16.30
N THR A 705 -1.02 3.80 -16.66
CA THR A 705 0.07 3.78 -15.69
C THR A 705 0.20 5.16 -15.09
N LEU A 706 0.21 5.22 -13.76
CA LEU A 706 0.52 6.46 -13.07
C LEU A 706 1.95 6.89 -13.41
N PRO A 707 2.25 8.19 -13.31
CA PRO A 707 3.57 8.65 -13.70
C PRO A 707 4.69 8.00 -12.88
N ASN A 708 4.40 7.59 -11.62
CA ASN A 708 5.23 6.71 -10.81
C ASN A 708 4.77 5.25 -10.86
N VAL A 709 5.73 4.35 -11.05
CA VAL A 709 5.54 2.94 -10.72
C VAL A 709 5.37 2.84 -9.21
N GLN A 710 4.16 2.47 -8.78
CA GLN A 710 3.93 2.23 -7.36
C GLN A 710 4.74 1.02 -6.93
N PRO A 711 5.49 1.12 -5.81
CA PRO A 711 6.18 -0.03 -5.26
C PRO A 711 5.16 -1.14 -5.03
N PHE A 712 5.63 -2.38 -5.17
CA PHE A 712 4.80 -3.53 -4.85
C PHE A 712 4.30 -3.39 -3.40
N ILE A 713 2.99 -3.56 -3.19
CA ILE A 713 2.33 -3.21 -1.92
C ILE A 713 2.96 -3.95 -0.74
N TYR A 714 3.48 -5.15 -1.00
CA TYR A 714 4.13 -5.97 0.00
C TYR A 714 5.46 -5.42 0.52
N PHE A 715 6.12 -4.52 -0.21
CA PHE A 715 7.33 -3.86 0.29
C PHE A 715 7.02 -2.77 1.32
N GLN A 716 5.76 -2.41 1.49
CA GLN A 716 5.30 -1.48 2.52
C GLN A 716 5.07 -2.17 3.88
N PHE A 717 5.18 -3.50 3.96
CA PHE A 717 4.79 -4.31 5.12
C PHE A 717 5.95 -4.96 5.89
#